data_AF-A0A0D2A4H4-F1
#
_entry.id   AF-A0A0D2A4H4-F1
#
_cell.length_a   1.000
_cell.length_b   1.000
_cell.length_c   1.000
_cell.angle_alpha   90.00
_cell.angle_beta   90.00
_cell.angle_gamma   90.00
#
_symmetry.space_group_name_H-M   'P 1'
#
loop_
_entity.id
_entity.type
_entity.pdbx_description
1 polymer ?
#
loop_
_entity_poly.entity_id
_entity_poly.type
_entity_poly.pdbx_seq_one_letter_code
_entity_poly.pdbx_strand_id
1 'polypeptide(L)'
;MTQDPETGDIVVAREDAIYYYGPNGRGPSYAFEGPKKIIKVFKEYVGLICPPRVAQVSKSKTFRRLGGDEIDELFSSSSFTLLDTDLKYIAHTESLPAQVKDVFVEWGELFLLTMDGKLYRYQEKTLQQKLDILYQRNLYIHAINLAQKFGADKVQQNIIFRKYGDYLYQKGDFDTAMQQYLRAIDNTEPSQVIRRFLDTQRIHNLIDYLEELHDHDRATADHTTLLLNCYAKLKDTEKLDTFIRTPGSAKFDVETAITMCRQGGYFEQAAYLATKHGENEVVIDILIEDLKKYAEALQYIWRLEPETAYPVLMKYARSLIEHCPDEATKLFVEYYTGRYKPKEDVPAVAEVQAQTGGGTFQSLSALWTLPFMQRPKGESEQTTQTIPEQAESSDNDISQPPAYPIPRPRTAFSSFLAHPNQFITFLEALIQQDNLSKQDLTDLSTTLFEMYLENSNAASDATSKTQWQAKATGLIADSKSAEGATIDTSNVLLLSSLSRFSIGTTLVRERAGLYADIFRSYTSAKDTSGAISALRKYGTEDPSLYPLALGYFSSSAEVLNEAGVKEELQNVLRRINEDNLMAPLQVVKVLSQGGGVTMGMVKSYLSENISRERREIQTNRKLIESYRTETAAKKAELSDLETKPVVFQARRCSSCGRNLTLPTVHFMCKHSFHQECLNKPGIGMDADDKVECAICKPGNDTIKAIRRQQVESTEQHDLFKAALSRSTNRFGTVSEFFGRGVMNAVVPAGE
;
A
#
# COMPACT_ATOMS: atom_id res chain seq x y z
N MET A 1 -73.51 -38.38 -51.01
CA MET A 1 -72.18 -38.03 -51.55
C MET A 1 -72.21 -36.56 -51.94
N THR A 2 -71.11 -35.83 -51.71
CA THR A 2 -70.96 -34.43 -52.13
C THR A 2 -69.52 -34.23 -52.59
N GLN A 3 -69.29 -33.26 -53.47
CA GLN A 3 -67.94 -32.84 -53.83
C GLN A 3 -67.51 -31.74 -52.86
N ASP A 4 -66.26 -31.81 -52.40
CA ASP A 4 -65.62 -30.73 -51.67
C ASP A 4 -65.17 -29.65 -52.68
N PRO A 5 -65.65 -28.41 -52.57
CA PRO A 5 -65.30 -27.33 -53.49
C PRO A 5 -63.83 -26.89 -53.40
N GLU A 6 -63.13 -27.13 -52.29
CA GLU A 6 -61.75 -26.66 -52.11
C GLU A 6 -60.70 -27.69 -52.53
N THR A 7 -60.89 -28.95 -52.16
CA THR A 7 -59.94 -30.04 -52.47
C THR A 7 -60.27 -30.76 -53.78
N GLY A 8 -61.52 -30.64 -54.27
CA GLY A 8 -62.02 -31.42 -55.39
C GLY A 8 -62.31 -32.88 -55.07
N ASP A 9 -62.10 -33.30 -53.82
CA ASP A 9 -62.32 -34.68 -53.37
C ASP A 9 -63.83 -35.01 -53.26
N ILE A 10 -64.17 -36.26 -53.49
CA ILE A 10 -65.54 -36.77 -53.34
C ILE A 10 -65.72 -37.27 -51.91
N VAL A 11 -66.62 -36.62 -51.17
CA VAL A 11 -66.97 -36.97 -49.79
C VAL A 11 -68.17 -37.92 -49.79
N VAL A 12 -67.94 -39.14 -49.30
CA VAL A 12 -68.95 -40.21 -49.21
C VAL A 12 -69.24 -40.52 -47.75
N ALA A 13 -70.44 -40.18 -47.31
CA ALA A 13 -70.99 -40.58 -46.02
C ALA A 13 -71.56 -42.01 -46.11
N ARG A 14 -71.07 -42.91 -45.26
CA ARG A 14 -71.66 -44.21 -44.95
C ARG A 14 -72.11 -44.25 -43.49
N GLU A 15 -72.82 -45.30 -43.07
CA GLU A 15 -73.34 -45.39 -41.70
C GLU A 15 -72.24 -45.45 -40.63
N ASP A 16 -71.06 -45.95 -40.99
CA ASP A 16 -69.88 -46.10 -40.13
C ASP A 16 -68.99 -44.84 -40.09
N ALA A 17 -68.72 -44.25 -41.26
CA ALA A 17 -67.77 -43.16 -41.40
C ALA A 17 -68.00 -42.27 -42.63
N ILE A 18 -67.30 -41.15 -42.65
CA ILE A 18 -67.20 -40.24 -43.78
C ILE A 18 -65.86 -40.50 -44.46
N TYR A 19 -65.90 -40.82 -45.76
CA TYR A 19 -64.74 -41.17 -46.56
C TYR A 19 -64.46 -40.08 -47.60
N TYR A 20 -63.23 -39.60 -47.65
CA TYR A 20 -62.74 -38.75 -48.72
C TYR A 20 -62.13 -39.62 -49.83
N TYR A 21 -62.49 -39.36 -51.08
CA TYR A 21 -61.91 -40.03 -52.26
C TYR A 21 -61.34 -38.98 -53.21
N GLY A 22 -60.03 -39.04 -53.41
CA GLY A 22 -59.33 -38.17 -54.36
C GLY A 22 -58.92 -38.91 -55.63
N PRO A 23 -58.32 -38.20 -56.60
CA PRO A 23 -57.85 -38.78 -57.86
C PRO A 23 -56.78 -39.87 -57.66
N ASN A 24 -56.07 -39.85 -56.52
CA ASN A 24 -55.00 -40.78 -56.19
C ASN A 24 -55.44 -41.94 -55.26
N GLY A 25 -56.74 -42.08 -54.99
CA GLY A 25 -57.31 -43.16 -54.17
C GLY A 25 -58.06 -42.68 -52.93
N ARG A 26 -58.18 -43.58 -51.93
CA ARG A 26 -58.92 -43.31 -50.68
C ARG A 26 -58.12 -42.35 -49.79
N GLY A 27 -58.69 -41.18 -49.52
CA GLY A 27 -58.20 -40.17 -48.59
C GLY A 27 -58.60 -40.45 -47.13
N PRO A 28 -58.49 -39.45 -46.24
CA PRO A 28 -58.77 -39.60 -44.81
C PRO A 28 -60.21 -40.05 -44.54
N SER A 29 -60.40 -40.83 -43.47
CA SER A 29 -61.71 -41.30 -43.02
C SER A 29 -62.03 -40.83 -41.61
N TYR A 30 -63.23 -40.29 -41.42
CA TYR A 30 -63.72 -39.81 -40.14
C TYR A 30 -64.82 -40.72 -39.61
N ALA A 31 -64.55 -41.41 -38.50
CA ALA A 31 -65.53 -42.24 -37.82
C ALA A 31 -66.64 -41.38 -37.22
N PHE A 32 -67.86 -41.55 -37.72
CA PHE A 32 -69.07 -40.96 -37.14
C PHE A 32 -70.20 -41.93 -37.42
N GLU A 33 -70.63 -42.62 -36.37
CA GLU A 33 -71.59 -43.69 -36.45
C GLU A 33 -73.02 -43.15 -36.43
N GLY A 34 -73.81 -43.52 -37.43
CA GLY A 34 -75.24 -43.18 -37.49
C GLY A 34 -75.79 -43.13 -38.91
N PRO A 35 -77.11 -43.27 -39.09
CA PRO A 35 -77.73 -43.08 -40.38
C PRO A 35 -77.50 -41.63 -40.85
N LYS A 36 -77.15 -41.44 -42.12
CA LYS A 36 -76.87 -40.12 -42.72
C LYS A 36 -77.71 -39.99 -43.99
N LYS A 37 -78.62 -39.02 -44.03
CA LYS A 37 -79.54 -38.79 -45.15
C LYS A 37 -78.93 -37.83 -46.18
N ILE A 38 -78.35 -36.73 -45.70
CA ILE A 38 -77.77 -35.68 -46.53
C ILE A 38 -76.40 -35.33 -45.96
N ILE A 39 -75.43 -35.15 -46.86
CA ILE A 39 -74.10 -34.62 -46.55
C ILE A 39 -73.84 -33.40 -47.43
N LYS A 40 -73.35 -32.32 -46.82
CA LYS A 40 -72.97 -31.09 -47.52
C LYS A 40 -71.68 -30.55 -46.92
N VAL A 41 -70.75 -30.14 -47.77
CA VAL A 41 -69.53 -29.43 -47.34
C VAL A 41 -69.81 -27.93 -47.41
N PHE A 42 -69.45 -27.21 -46.35
CA PHE A 42 -69.53 -25.76 -46.25
C PHE A 42 -68.20 -25.25 -45.68
N LYS A 43 -67.35 -24.67 -46.54
CA LYS A 43 -65.96 -24.34 -46.19
C LYS A 43 -65.26 -25.58 -45.60
N GLU A 44 -64.60 -25.43 -44.45
CA GLU A 44 -63.94 -26.50 -43.68
C GLU A 44 -64.92 -27.41 -42.91
N TYR A 45 -66.22 -27.15 -42.97
CA TYR A 45 -67.23 -27.89 -42.21
C TYR A 45 -67.97 -28.91 -43.05
N VAL A 46 -68.17 -30.11 -42.48
CA VAL A 46 -69.05 -31.13 -43.03
C VAL A 46 -70.38 -31.13 -42.28
N GLY A 47 -71.42 -30.64 -42.94
CA GLY A 47 -72.79 -30.71 -42.46
C GLY A 47 -73.41 -32.07 -42.76
N LEU A 48 -73.90 -32.73 -41.73
CA LEU A 48 -74.61 -34.01 -41.78
C LEU A 48 -76.02 -33.84 -41.24
N ILE A 49 -76.97 -34.41 -41.98
CA ILE A 49 -78.33 -34.60 -41.49
C ILE A 49 -78.50 -36.06 -41.17
N CYS A 50 -78.66 -36.33 -39.88
CA CYS A 50 -79.00 -37.63 -39.37
C CYS A 50 -80.53 -37.71 -39.23
N PRO A 51 -81.20 -38.62 -39.97
CA PRO A 51 -82.59 -38.91 -39.71
C PRO A 51 -82.71 -39.52 -38.30
N PRO A 52 -83.88 -39.43 -37.67
CA PRO A 52 -84.11 -40.08 -36.39
C PRO A 52 -83.79 -41.57 -36.51
N ARG A 53 -83.08 -42.11 -35.52
CA ARG A 53 -82.91 -43.55 -35.37
C ARG A 53 -84.29 -44.15 -35.09
N VAL A 54 -85.02 -44.53 -36.14
CA VAL A 54 -86.16 -45.43 -36.00
C VAL A 54 -85.54 -46.77 -35.60
N ALA A 55 -85.47 -47.02 -34.30
CA ALA A 55 -85.09 -48.32 -33.78
C ALA A 55 -86.02 -49.35 -34.44
N GLN A 56 -85.45 -50.34 -35.13
CA GLN A 56 -86.16 -51.56 -35.47
C GLN A 56 -86.45 -52.35 -34.18
N VAL A 57 -87.37 -51.84 -33.37
CA VAL A 57 -87.83 -52.31 -32.06
C VAL A 57 -89.28 -51.78 -31.97
N SER A 58 -90.39 -52.54 -31.96
CA SER A 58 -90.62 -53.96 -31.75
C SER A 58 -92.06 -54.33 -32.11
N LYS A 59 -92.28 -55.61 -32.43
CA LYS A 59 -93.57 -56.27 -32.16
C LYS A 59 -93.79 -56.29 -30.63
N SER A 60 -94.39 -55.25 -30.06
CA SER A 60 -95.11 -55.37 -28.78
C SER A 60 -96.08 -54.21 -28.60
N LYS A 61 -97.37 -54.55 -28.53
CA LYS A 61 -98.51 -53.61 -28.42
C LYS A 61 -98.70 -53.02 -27.01
N THR A 62 -97.69 -53.08 -26.15
CA THR A 62 -97.88 -52.86 -24.69
C THR A 62 -97.35 -51.53 -24.16
N PHE A 63 -96.61 -50.75 -24.96
CA PHE A 63 -96.03 -49.47 -24.51
C PHE A 63 -96.74 -48.21 -25.05
N ARG A 64 -97.83 -48.38 -25.83
CA ARG A 64 -98.54 -47.27 -26.51
C ARG A 64 -99.69 -46.64 -25.71
N ARG A 65 -99.72 -46.80 -24.38
CA ARG A 65 -100.85 -46.34 -23.52
C ARG A 65 -100.47 -45.43 -22.34
N LEU A 66 -99.23 -44.95 -22.24
CA LEU A 66 -98.79 -44.14 -21.11
C LEU A 66 -97.81 -43.02 -21.53
N GLY A 67 -98.33 -41.94 -22.13
CA GLY A 67 -97.55 -40.73 -22.48
C GLY A 67 -97.75 -40.29 -23.93
N GLY A 68 -98.26 -39.07 -24.13
CA GLY A 68 -98.81 -38.53 -25.38
C GLY A 68 -97.79 -38.06 -26.45
N ASP A 69 -98.32 -37.39 -27.48
CA ASP A 69 -97.71 -36.91 -28.74
C ASP A 69 -96.26 -36.36 -28.65
N GLU A 70 -95.81 -35.86 -27.50
CA GLU A 70 -94.46 -35.30 -27.30
C GLU A 70 -93.32 -36.34 -27.45
N ILE A 71 -93.60 -37.63 -27.24
CA ILE A 71 -92.59 -38.68 -27.42
C ILE A 71 -92.42 -39.01 -28.93
N ASP A 72 -93.47 -38.89 -29.73
CA ASP A 72 -93.41 -39.14 -31.18
C ASP A 72 -92.66 -38.00 -31.93
N GLU A 73 -92.69 -36.76 -31.41
CA GLU A 73 -91.86 -35.64 -31.90
C GLU A 73 -90.35 -35.87 -31.67
N LEU A 74 -89.97 -36.49 -30.54
CA LEU A 74 -88.57 -36.83 -30.27
C LEU A 74 -88.04 -37.94 -31.21
N PHE A 75 -88.90 -38.89 -31.60
CA PHE A 75 -88.57 -39.96 -32.55
C PHE A 75 -88.73 -39.57 -34.03
N SER A 76 -89.28 -38.39 -34.33
CA SER A 76 -89.37 -37.84 -35.69
C SER A 76 -88.39 -36.68 -35.95
N SER A 77 -87.71 -36.19 -34.90
CA SER A 77 -86.72 -35.13 -35.02
C SER A 77 -85.47 -35.57 -35.79
N SER A 78 -85.13 -34.83 -36.84
CA SER A 78 -83.85 -35.01 -37.55
C SER A 78 -82.78 -34.15 -36.88
N SER A 79 -81.62 -34.72 -36.58
CA SER A 79 -80.50 -33.95 -36.05
C SER A 79 -79.62 -33.42 -37.17
N PHE A 80 -79.34 -32.12 -37.10
CA PHE A 80 -78.35 -31.45 -37.93
C PHE A 80 -77.04 -31.38 -37.14
N THR A 81 -75.97 -31.94 -37.68
CA THR A 81 -74.64 -31.97 -37.05
C THR A 81 -73.62 -31.36 -37.99
N LEU A 82 -72.84 -30.42 -37.50
CA LEU A 82 -71.79 -29.74 -38.23
C LEU A 82 -70.45 -30.18 -37.66
N LEU A 83 -69.65 -30.88 -38.47
CA LEU A 83 -68.36 -31.43 -38.08
C LEU A 83 -67.24 -30.58 -38.65
N ASP A 84 -66.25 -30.28 -37.82
CA ASP A 84 -64.97 -29.74 -38.28
C ASP A 84 -64.03 -30.92 -38.52
N THR A 85 -63.69 -31.17 -39.78
CA THR A 85 -62.86 -32.33 -40.15
C THR A 85 -61.42 -32.16 -39.75
N ASP A 86 -60.95 -30.93 -39.62
CA ASP A 86 -59.55 -30.70 -39.36
C ASP A 86 -59.28 -30.65 -37.86
N LEU A 87 -60.16 -29.99 -37.08
CA LEU A 87 -60.02 -29.89 -35.62
C LEU A 87 -60.66 -31.08 -34.88
N LYS A 88 -61.31 -32.00 -35.60
CA LYS A 88 -61.89 -33.25 -35.10
C LYS A 88 -62.86 -33.04 -33.94
N TYR A 89 -63.65 -31.96 -33.98
CA TYR A 89 -64.72 -31.72 -33.00
C TYR A 89 -66.06 -31.43 -33.69
N ILE A 90 -67.14 -31.65 -32.94
CA ILE A 90 -68.50 -31.35 -33.37
C ILE A 90 -68.76 -29.86 -33.10
N ALA A 91 -68.80 -29.06 -34.16
CA ALA A 91 -68.94 -27.61 -34.04
C ALA A 91 -70.36 -27.20 -33.65
N HIS A 92 -71.38 -27.89 -34.16
CA HIS A 92 -72.76 -27.63 -33.79
C HIS A 92 -73.62 -28.88 -33.93
N THR A 93 -74.53 -29.09 -32.99
CA THR A 93 -75.58 -30.12 -33.07
C THR A 93 -76.91 -29.47 -32.72
N GLU A 94 -77.89 -29.59 -33.60
CA GLU A 94 -79.24 -29.10 -33.39
C GLU A 94 -80.25 -30.21 -33.70
N SER A 95 -81.21 -30.44 -32.80
CA SER A 95 -82.34 -31.33 -33.04
C SER A 95 -83.49 -30.53 -33.65
N LEU A 96 -83.84 -30.83 -34.90
CA LEU A 96 -84.93 -30.16 -35.60
C LEU A 96 -86.20 -31.01 -35.51
N PRO A 97 -87.36 -30.42 -35.13
CA PRO A 97 -88.61 -31.16 -34.99
C PRO A 97 -89.14 -31.70 -36.32
N ALA A 98 -88.78 -31.08 -37.44
CA ALA A 98 -89.23 -31.45 -38.78
C ALA A 98 -88.10 -32.02 -39.63
N GLN A 99 -88.44 -32.95 -40.53
CA GLN A 99 -87.47 -33.51 -41.46
C GLN A 99 -86.92 -32.44 -42.40
N VAL A 100 -85.61 -32.48 -42.62
CA VAL A 100 -84.95 -31.59 -43.57
C VAL A 100 -85.19 -32.08 -45.01
N LYS A 101 -85.63 -31.16 -45.86
CA LYS A 101 -85.83 -31.38 -47.30
C LYS A 101 -84.52 -31.23 -48.06
N ASP A 102 -83.82 -30.11 -47.85
CA ASP A 102 -82.56 -29.82 -48.52
C ASP A 102 -81.66 -28.89 -47.69
N VAL A 103 -80.35 -28.96 -47.95
CA VAL A 103 -79.33 -28.06 -47.40
C VAL A 103 -78.54 -27.49 -48.55
N PHE A 104 -78.58 -26.18 -48.68
CA PHE A 104 -77.90 -25.46 -49.74
C PHE A 104 -77.07 -24.31 -49.18
N VAL A 105 -76.04 -23.96 -49.94
CA VAL A 105 -75.11 -22.88 -49.62
C VAL A 105 -75.35 -21.81 -50.67
N GLU A 106 -75.86 -20.66 -50.24
CA GLU A 106 -76.09 -19.51 -51.12
C GLU A 106 -75.57 -18.26 -50.43
N TRP A 107 -74.98 -17.35 -51.20
CA TRP A 107 -74.38 -16.09 -50.69
C TRP A 107 -73.37 -16.26 -49.55
N GLY A 108 -72.67 -17.41 -49.51
CA GLY A 108 -71.68 -17.69 -48.46
C GLY A 108 -72.26 -18.04 -47.10
N GLU A 109 -73.58 -18.29 -47.01
CA GLU A 109 -74.28 -18.73 -45.81
C GLU A 109 -74.89 -20.12 -46.01
N LEU A 110 -75.05 -20.87 -44.92
CA LEU A 110 -75.64 -22.20 -44.94
C LEU A 110 -77.13 -22.11 -44.61
N PHE A 111 -77.98 -22.54 -45.53
CA PHE A 111 -79.42 -22.57 -45.35
C PHE A 111 -79.94 -23.99 -45.23
N LEU A 112 -80.85 -24.19 -44.28
CA LEU A 112 -81.52 -25.47 -44.05
C LEU A 112 -83.02 -25.28 -44.26
N LEU A 113 -83.59 -26.04 -45.21
CA LEU A 113 -85.01 -26.01 -45.54
C LEU A 113 -85.71 -27.23 -44.97
N THR A 114 -86.63 -27.02 -44.03
CA THR A 114 -87.47 -28.10 -43.50
C THR A 114 -88.70 -28.36 -44.38
N MET A 115 -89.30 -29.54 -44.24
CA MET A 115 -90.55 -29.89 -44.92
C MET A 115 -91.71 -28.95 -44.55
N ASP A 116 -91.67 -28.33 -43.37
CA ASP A 116 -92.65 -27.36 -42.90
C ASP A 116 -92.53 -25.98 -43.56
N GLY A 117 -91.59 -25.81 -44.49
CA GLY A 117 -91.35 -24.55 -45.19
C GLY A 117 -90.59 -23.50 -44.36
N LYS A 118 -90.03 -23.88 -43.20
CA LYS A 118 -89.15 -22.99 -42.42
C LYS A 118 -87.74 -23.06 -42.99
N LEU A 119 -87.12 -21.89 -43.12
CA LEU A 119 -85.74 -21.73 -43.56
C LEU A 119 -84.88 -21.29 -42.38
N TYR A 120 -83.90 -22.10 -42.00
CA TYR A 120 -82.90 -21.73 -41.00
C TYR A 120 -81.67 -21.19 -41.70
N ARG A 121 -81.14 -20.09 -41.18
CA ARG A 121 -79.94 -19.42 -41.69
C ARG A 121 -78.83 -19.56 -40.66
N TYR A 122 -77.77 -20.27 -41.00
CA TYR A 122 -76.60 -20.43 -40.16
C TYR A 122 -75.51 -19.46 -40.58
N GLN A 123 -75.11 -18.61 -39.63
CA GLN A 123 -74.00 -17.67 -39.78
C GLN A 123 -72.82 -18.13 -38.93
N GLU A 124 -71.63 -18.04 -39.53
CA GLU A 124 -70.39 -18.37 -38.84
C GLU A 124 -70.07 -17.33 -37.77
N LYS A 125 -69.83 -17.79 -36.53
CA LYS A 125 -69.43 -16.92 -35.43
C LYS A 125 -68.00 -16.42 -35.62
N THR A 126 -67.71 -15.23 -35.08
CA THR A 126 -66.35 -14.67 -35.11
C THR A 126 -65.38 -15.52 -34.27
N LEU A 127 -64.08 -15.45 -34.58
CA LEU A 127 -63.04 -16.21 -33.87
C LEU A 127 -63.06 -15.94 -32.35
N GLN A 128 -63.26 -14.69 -31.93
CA GLN A 128 -63.38 -14.33 -30.51
C GLN A 128 -64.56 -15.04 -29.84
N GLN A 129 -65.74 -15.07 -30.47
CA GLN A 129 -66.90 -15.78 -29.94
C GLN A 129 -66.70 -17.30 -29.91
N LYS A 130 -66.00 -17.87 -30.91
CA LYS A 130 -65.64 -19.30 -30.90
C LYS A 130 -64.73 -19.61 -29.70
N LEU A 131 -63.71 -18.78 -29.46
CA LEU A 131 -62.81 -18.92 -28.31
C LEU A 131 -63.53 -18.75 -26.97
N ASP A 132 -64.45 -17.79 -26.85
CA ASP A 132 -65.22 -17.58 -25.61
C ASP A 132 -66.12 -18.78 -25.27
N ILE A 133 -66.74 -19.40 -26.27
CA ILE A 133 -67.51 -20.64 -26.08
C ILE A 133 -66.59 -21.78 -25.60
N LEU A 134 -65.38 -21.88 -26.15
CA LEU A 134 -64.41 -22.88 -25.73
C LEU A 134 -63.88 -22.62 -24.32
N TYR A 135 -63.68 -21.37 -23.93
CA TYR A 135 -63.31 -20.99 -22.56
C TYR A 135 -64.40 -21.33 -21.55
N GLN A 136 -65.66 -21.03 -21.85
CA GLN A 136 -66.79 -21.40 -20.99
C GLN A 136 -66.91 -22.90 -20.78
N ARG A 137 -66.52 -23.69 -21.78
CA ARG A 137 -66.54 -25.17 -21.73
C ARG A 137 -65.23 -25.79 -21.25
N ASN A 138 -64.22 -24.97 -20.90
CA ASN A 138 -62.88 -25.39 -20.49
C ASN A 138 -62.10 -26.23 -21.54
N LEU A 139 -62.41 -26.07 -22.83
CA LEU A 139 -61.80 -26.82 -23.93
C LEU A 139 -60.58 -26.07 -24.51
N TYR A 140 -59.58 -25.80 -23.67
CA TYR A 140 -58.43 -24.97 -24.01
C TYR A 140 -57.50 -25.58 -25.07
N ILE A 141 -57.33 -26.91 -25.11
CA ILE A 141 -56.52 -27.59 -26.13
C ILE A 141 -57.12 -27.36 -27.52
N HIS A 142 -58.45 -27.45 -27.65
CA HIS A 142 -59.14 -27.14 -28.90
C HIS A 142 -59.06 -25.65 -29.24
N ALA A 143 -59.09 -24.76 -28.24
CA ALA A 143 -58.88 -23.33 -28.43
C ALA A 143 -57.48 -23.00 -28.99
N ILE A 144 -56.43 -23.68 -28.51
CA ILE A 144 -55.06 -23.54 -29.01
C ILE A 144 -54.98 -24.02 -30.47
N ASN A 145 -55.52 -25.20 -30.77
CA ASN A 145 -55.51 -25.75 -32.13
C ASN A 145 -56.30 -24.85 -33.10
N LEU A 146 -57.42 -24.29 -32.64
CA LEU A 146 -58.20 -23.31 -33.41
C LEU A 146 -57.39 -22.05 -33.68
N ALA A 147 -56.76 -21.47 -32.67
CA ALA A 147 -55.94 -20.26 -32.82
C ALA A 147 -54.73 -20.47 -33.75
N GLN A 148 -54.10 -21.65 -33.71
CA GLN A 148 -52.98 -21.97 -34.62
C GLN A 148 -53.42 -22.07 -36.07
N LYS A 149 -54.59 -22.67 -36.34
CA LYS A 149 -55.11 -22.82 -37.71
C LYS A 149 -55.50 -21.51 -38.36
N PHE A 150 -56.20 -20.65 -37.61
CA PHE A 150 -56.57 -19.33 -38.10
C PHE A 150 -55.40 -18.35 -38.14
N GLY A 151 -54.16 -18.80 -37.86
CA GLY A 151 -52.97 -17.96 -37.86
C GLY A 151 -53.04 -16.80 -36.88
N ALA A 152 -53.72 -16.99 -35.75
CA ALA A 152 -53.92 -15.93 -34.76
C ALA A 152 -52.58 -15.40 -34.23
N ASP A 153 -52.51 -14.09 -33.99
CA ASP A 153 -51.30 -13.42 -33.49
C ASP A 153 -50.74 -14.13 -32.27
N LYS A 154 -49.40 -14.16 -32.16
CA LYS A 154 -48.68 -14.71 -30.99
C LYS A 154 -49.22 -14.15 -29.67
N VAL A 155 -49.66 -12.88 -29.67
CA VAL A 155 -50.29 -12.22 -28.51
C VAL A 155 -51.60 -12.90 -28.11
N GLN A 156 -52.46 -13.22 -29.07
CA GLN A 156 -53.72 -13.92 -28.81
C GLN A 156 -53.47 -15.34 -28.32
N GLN A 157 -52.51 -16.05 -28.93
CA GLN A 157 -52.09 -17.39 -28.49
C GLN A 157 -51.58 -17.38 -27.04
N ASN A 158 -50.77 -16.39 -26.66
CA ASN A 158 -50.27 -16.22 -25.31
C ASN A 158 -51.39 -15.97 -24.27
N ILE A 159 -52.47 -15.27 -24.67
CA ILE A 159 -53.66 -15.12 -23.81
C ILE A 159 -54.36 -16.47 -23.59
N ILE A 160 -54.42 -17.33 -24.62
CA ILE A 160 -54.99 -18.68 -24.49
C ILE A 160 -54.16 -19.51 -23.51
N PHE A 161 -52.83 -19.52 -23.66
CA PHE A 161 -51.92 -20.24 -22.78
C PHE A 161 -52.01 -19.76 -21.33
N ARG A 162 -52.13 -18.44 -21.10
CA ARG A 162 -52.36 -17.88 -19.77
C ARG A 162 -53.66 -18.37 -19.14
N LYS A 163 -54.79 -18.27 -19.86
CA LYS A 163 -56.10 -18.74 -19.36
C LYS A 163 -56.09 -20.25 -19.11
N TYR A 164 -55.38 -21.01 -19.93
CA TYR A 164 -55.22 -22.45 -19.74
C TYR A 164 -54.37 -22.76 -18.50
N GLY A 165 -53.27 -22.02 -18.29
CA GLY A 165 -52.46 -22.10 -17.07
C GLY A 165 -53.25 -21.74 -15.81
N ASP A 166 -54.11 -20.72 -15.87
CA ASP A 166 -55.00 -20.35 -14.76
C ASP A 166 -55.98 -21.47 -14.41
N TYR A 167 -56.57 -22.11 -15.43
CA TYR A 167 -57.47 -23.25 -15.25
C TYR A 167 -56.75 -24.47 -14.65
N LEU A 168 -55.57 -24.82 -15.16
CA LEU A 168 -54.78 -25.94 -14.64
C LEU A 168 -54.30 -25.67 -13.21
N TYR A 169 -53.95 -24.43 -12.90
CA TYR A 169 -53.59 -24.00 -11.55
C TYR A 169 -54.75 -24.20 -10.56
N GLN A 170 -55.98 -23.84 -10.95
CA GLN A 170 -57.19 -24.08 -10.13
C GLN A 170 -57.49 -25.57 -9.95
N LYS A 171 -57.16 -26.39 -10.95
CA LYS A 171 -57.32 -27.85 -10.92
C LYS A 171 -56.29 -28.55 -10.02
N GLY A 172 -55.18 -27.87 -9.69
CA GLY A 172 -54.10 -28.39 -8.86
C GLY A 172 -52.94 -29.02 -9.65
N ASP A 173 -52.98 -28.99 -10.98
CA ASP A 173 -51.95 -29.54 -11.86
C ASP A 173 -50.85 -28.49 -12.12
N PHE A 174 -50.04 -28.20 -11.10
CA PHE A 174 -49.11 -27.06 -11.08
C PHE A 174 -47.98 -27.14 -12.12
N ASP A 175 -47.42 -28.32 -12.37
CA ASP A 175 -46.27 -28.49 -13.27
C ASP A 175 -46.69 -28.23 -14.73
N THR A 176 -47.83 -28.81 -15.11
CA THR A 176 -48.40 -28.56 -16.44
C THR A 176 -48.86 -27.11 -16.59
N ALA A 177 -49.40 -26.51 -15.53
CA ALA A 177 -49.72 -25.08 -15.53
C ALA A 177 -48.48 -24.22 -15.75
N MET A 178 -47.35 -24.56 -15.12
CA MET A 178 -46.09 -23.83 -15.29
C MET A 178 -45.59 -23.89 -16.72
N GLN A 179 -45.61 -25.06 -17.36
CA GLN A 179 -45.26 -25.19 -18.77
C GLN A 179 -46.13 -24.30 -19.68
N GLN A 180 -47.40 -24.07 -19.34
CA GLN A 180 -48.24 -23.13 -20.10
C GLN A 180 -47.88 -21.67 -19.82
N TYR A 181 -47.52 -21.32 -18.58
CA TYR A 181 -47.04 -19.97 -18.25
C TYR A 181 -45.70 -19.67 -18.95
N LEU A 182 -44.80 -20.65 -19.04
CA LEU A 182 -43.54 -20.55 -19.79
C LEU A 182 -43.78 -20.24 -21.27
N ARG A 183 -44.76 -20.90 -21.89
CA ARG A 183 -45.15 -20.61 -23.27
C ARG A 183 -45.81 -19.24 -23.46
N ALA A 184 -46.25 -18.60 -22.38
CA ALA A 184 -46.97 -17.32 -22.38
C ALA A 184 -46.14 -16.14 -21.83
N ILE A 185 -44.81 -16.28 -21.72
CA ILE A 185 -43.93 -15.28 -21.07
C ILE A 185 -44.08 -13.87 -21.66
N ASP A 186 -44.27 -13.72 -22.97
CA ASP A 186 -44.28 -12.40 -23.62
C ASP A 186 -45.39 -11.45 -23.15
N ASN A 187 -46.51 -11.96 -22.63
CA ASN A 187 -47.71 -11.19 -22.28
C ASN A 187 -48.23 -11.47 -20.85
N THR A 188 -47.48 -12.20 -20.04
CA THR A 188 -47.82 -12.45 -18.64
C THR A 188 -47.02 -11.50 -17.74
N GLU A 189 -47.66 -10.97 -16.69
CA GLU A 189 -46.96 -10.20 -15.66
C GLU A 189 -46.20 -11.18 -14.74
N PRO A 190 -44.86 -11.13 -14.69
CA PRO A 190 -44.07 -12.08 -13.89
C PRO A 190 -44.42 -12.06 -12.40
N SER A 191 -44.78 -10.89 -11.88
CA SER A 191 -45.20 -10.68 -10.49
C SER A 191 -46.41 -11.55 -10.09
N GLN A 192 -47.37 -11.75 -11.00
CA GLN A 192 -48.57 -12.55 -10.73
C GLN A 192 -48.24 -14.03 -10.60
N VAL A 193 -47.34 -14.53 -11.45
CA VAL A 193 -46.88 -15.92 -11.42
C VAL A 193 -46.03 -16.15 -10.17
N ILE A 194 -45.02 -15.29 -9.93
CA ILE A 194 -44.14 -15.39 -8.76
C ILE A 194 -44.95 -15.40 -7.45
N ARG A 195 -45.95 -14.52 -7.30
CA ARG A 195 -46.81 -14.48 -6.10
C ARG A 195 -47.58 -15.79 -5.87
N ARG A 196 -47.99 -16.47 -6.94
CA ARG A 196 -48.72 -17.75 -6.84
C ARG A 196 -47.82 -18.94 -6.53
N PHE A 197 -46.54 -18.85 -6.87
CA PHE A 197 -45.58 -19.96 -6.74
C PHE A 197 -44.51 -19.76 -5.65
N LEU A 198 -44.67 -18.75 -4.78
CA LEU A 198 -43.72 -18.45 -3.69
C LEU A 198 -43.72 -19.48 -2.53
N ASP A 199 -44.63 -20.46 -2.56
CA ASP A 199 -44.72 -21.52 -1.56
C ASP A 199 -43.45 -22.40 -1.55
N THR A 200 -42.95 -22.72 -0.36
CA THR A 200 -41.69 -23.47 -0.18
C THR A 200 -41.66 -24.85 -0.83
N GLN A 201 -42.83 -25.46 -1.04
CA GLN A 201 -42.96 -26.76 -1.71
C GLN A 201 -42.83 -26.67 -3.24
N ARG A 202 -42.90 -25.47 -3.82
CA ARG A 202 -43.00 -25.24 -5.28
C ARG A 202 -41.82 -24.41 -5.83
N ILE A 203 -40.73 -24.33 -5.07
CA ILE A 203 -39.55 -23.55 -5.44
C ILE A 203 -38.97 -24.02 -6.78
N HIS A 204 -39.02 -25.32 -7.11
CA HIS A 204 -38.54 -25.85 -8.40
C HIS A 204 -39.28 -25.23 -9.59
N ASN A 205 -40.61 -25.21 -9.57
CA ASN A 205 -41.41 -24.60 -10.63
C ASN A 205 -41.16 -23.10 -10.75
N LEU A 206 -40.91 -22.44 -9.62
CA LEU A 206 -40.55 -21.02 -9.60
C LEU A 206 -39.15 -20.78 -10.19
N ILE A 207 -38.19 -21.68 -9.96
CA ILE A 207 -36.85 -21.62 -10.57
C ILE A 207 -36.96 -21.78 -12.07
N ASP A 208 -37.67 -22.79 -12.56
CA ASP A 208 -37.85 -22.99 -14.01
C ASP A 208 -38.46 -21.75 -14.68
N TYR A 209 -39.42 -21.11 -14.00
CA TYR A 209 -40.01 -19.85 -14.47
C TYR A 209 -39.01 -18.69 -14.51
N LEU A 210 -38.15 -18.57 -13.50
CA LEU A 210 -37.18 -17.49 -13.38
C LEU A 210 -35.96 -17.71 -14.29
N GLU A 211 -35.54 -18.96 -14.51
CA GLU A 211 -34.50 -19.35 -15.49
C GLU A 211 -34.94 -18.92 -16.90
N GLU A 212 -36.15 -19.30 -17.31
CA GLU A 212 -36.68 -18.92 -18.63
C GLU A 212 -36.94 -17.40 -18.75
N LEU A 213 -37.36 -16.74 -17.67
CA LEU A 213 -37.49 -15.29 -17.65
C LEU A 213 -36.13 -14.57 -17.82
N HIS A 214 -35.07 -15.18 -17.28
CA HIS A 214 -33.70 -14.71 -17.40
C HIS A 214 -33.15 -14.94 -18.81
N ASP A 215 -33.35 -16.12 -19.39
CA ASP A 215 -32.92 -16.47 -20.75
C ASP A 215 -33.60 -15.58 -21.82
N HIS A 216 -34.78 -15.03 -21.52
CA HIS A 216 -35.49 -14.09 -22.37
C HIS A 216 -35.13 -12.60 -22.13
N ASP A 217 -34.11 -12.28 -21.32
CA ASP A 217 -33.63 -10.92 -20.98
C ASP A 217 -34.69 -9.96 -20.39
N ARG A 218 -35.85 -10.48 -19.95
CA ARG A 218 -36.93 -9.70 -19.33
C ARG A 218 -36.86 -9.67 -17.80
N ALA A 219 -35.89 -10.35 -17.21
CA ALA A 219 -35.68 -10.35 -15.77
C ALA A 219 -35.27 -8.95 -15.28
N THR A 220 -35.94 -8.49 -14.23
CA THR A 220 -35.50 -7.34 -13.42
C THR A 220 -34.47 -7.79 -12.39
N ALA A 221 -33.78 -6.83 -11.78
CA ALA A 221 -32.84 -7.06 -10.68
C ALA A 221 -33.43 -7.94 -9.58
N ASP A 222 -34.65 -7.59 -9.14
CA ASP A 222 -35.38 -8.29 -8.09
C ASP A 222 -35.69 -9.75 -8.46
N HIS A 223 -35.94 -10.04 -9.74
CA HIS A 223 -36.20 -11.41 -10.19
C HIS A 223 -34.92 -12.26 -10.18
N THR A 224 -33.78 -11.66 -10.57
CA THR A 224 -32.49 -12.34 -10.53
C THR A 224 -31.96 -12.56 -9.10
N THR A 225 -32.19 -11.62 -8.17
CA THR A 225 -31.84 -11.81 -6.75
C THR A 225 -32.75 -12.83 -6.08
N LEU A 226 -34.03 -12.88 -6.45
CA LEU A 226 -34.95 -13.92 -5.97
C LEU A 226 -34.55 -15.31 -6.48
N LEU A 227 -34.13 -15.42 -7.75
CA LEU A 227 -33.57 -16.65 -8.31
C LEU A 227 -32.33 -17.11 -7.52
N LEU A 228 -31.41 -16.18 -7.23
CA LEU A 228 -30.23 -16.46 -6.41
C LEU A 228 -30.60 -16.96 -5.01
N ASN A 229 -31.60 -16.32 -4.36
CA ASN A 229 -32.12 -16.75 -3.06
C ASN A 229 -32.74 -18.15 -3.13
N CYS A 230 -33.47 -18.46 -4.20
CA CYS A 230 -34.02 -19.78 -4.45
C CYS A 230 -32.92 -20.84 -4.59
N TYR A 231 -31.83 -20.57 -5.33
CA TYR A 231 -30.69 -21.48 -5.42
C TYR A 231 -29.99 -21.67 -4.07
N ALA A 232 -29.77 -20.58 -3.32
CA ALA A 232 -29.16 -20.64 -1.99
C ALA A 232 -30.01 -21.49 -1.02
N LYS A 233 -31.34 -21.43 -1.11
CA LYS A 233 -32.26 -22.25 -0.30
C LYS A 233 -32.25 -23.72 -0.68
N LEU A 234 -32.16 -24.05 -1.96
CA LEU A 234 -32.14 -25.45 -2.45
C LEU A 234 -30.76 -26.12 -2.32
N LYS A 235 -29.72 -25.34 -1.99
CA LYS A 235 -28.32 -25.79 -1.92
C LYS A 235 -27.76 -26.38 -3.20
N ASP A 236 -28.26 -25.94 -4.35
CA ASP A 236 -27.76 -26.36 -5.65
C ASP A 236 -26.50 -25.56 -6.00
N THR A 237 -25.33 -26.12 -5.67
CA THR A 237 -24.03 -25.45 -5.83
C THR A 237 -23.57 -25.36 -7.28
N GLU A 238 -24.01 -26.29 -8.14
CA GLU A 238 -23.57 -26.37 -9.53
C GLU A 238 -24.29 -25.32 -10.40
N LYS A 239 -25.61 -25.20 -10.23
CA LYS A 239 -26.40 -24.14 -10.88
C LYS A 239 -25.99 -22.75 -10.40
N LEU A 240 -25.70 -22.60 -9.11
CA LEU A 240 -25.21 -21.34 -8.56
C LEU A 240 -23.84 -20.94 -9.15
N ASP A 241 -22.90 -21.88 -9.25
CA ASP A 241 -21.56 -21.60 -9.79
C ASP A 241 -21.61 -21.28 -11.29
N THR A 242 -22.40 -22.01 -12.07
CA THR A 242 -22.61 -21.71 -13.50
C THR A 242 -23.28 -20.34 -13.72
N PHE A 243 -24.24 -19.97 -12.88
CA PHE A 243 -24.88 -18.66 -12.91
C PHE A 243 -23.90 -17.52 -12.60
N ILE A 244 -23.09 -17.66 -11.55
CA ILE A 244 -22.11 -16.64 -11.13
C ILE A 244 -20.93 -16.53 -12.13
N ARG A 245 -20.56 -17.64 -12.78
CA ARG A 245 -19.47 -17.65 -13.77
C ARG A 245 -19.83 -16.95 -15.07
N THR A 246 -21.07 -17.09 -15.54
CA THR A 246 -21.55 -16.52 -16.81
C THR A 246 -21.57 -14.99 -16.73
N PRO A 247 -20.61 -14.28 -17.36
CA PRO A 247 -20.53 -12.83 -17.28
C PRO A 247 -21.33 -12.22 -18.43
N GLY A 248 -22.44 -11.55 -18.12
CA GLY A 248 -23.23 -10.85 -19.15
C GLY A 248 -24.70 -10.63 -18.82
N SER A 249 -25.25 -11.30 -17.82
CA SER A 249 -26.68 -11.23 -17.49
C SER A 249 -26.99 -10.44 -16.20
N ALA A 250 -25.98 -9.76 -15.65
CA ALA A 250 -25.98 -9.19 -14.32
C ALA A 250 -26.69 -7.82 -14.27
N LYS A 251 -28.02 -7.85 -14.14
CA LYS A 251 -28.78 -6.74 -13.55
C LYS A 251 -29.08 -6.99 -12.07
N PHE A 252 -28.29 -7.75 -11.32
CA PHE A 252 -28.59 -8.04 -9.90
C PHE A 252 -27.97 -7.02 -8.93
N ASP A 253 -28.54 -6.92 -7.74
CA ASP A 253 -27.97 -6.18 -6.62
C ASP A 253 -26.87 -7.03 -5.96
N VAL A 254 -25.62 -6.62 -6.18
CA VAL A 254 -24.40 -7.33 -5.78
C VAL A 254 -24.28 -7.41 -4.25
N GLU A 255 -24.66 -6.36 -3.53
CA GLU A 255 -24.52 -6.30 -2.08
C GLU A 255 -25.49 -7.29 -1.40
N THR A 256 -26.73 -7.34 -1.87
CA THR A 256 -27.71 -8.32 -1.38
C THR A 256 -27.31 -9.76 -1.75
N ALA A 257 -26.74 -9.97 -2.93
CA ALA A 257 -26.24 -11.26 -3.35
C ALA A 257 -25.09 -11.76 -2.46
N ILE A 258 -24.10 -10.93 -2.17
CA ILE A 258 -22.97 -11.28 -1.30
C ILE A 258 -23.47 -11.60 0.13
N THR A 259 -24.34 -10.76 0.69
CA THR A 259 -24.86 -10.98 2.06
C THR A 259 -25.69 -12.27 2.15
N MET A 260 -26.51 -12.58 1.14
CA MET A 260 -27.25 -13.84 1.07
C MET A 260 -26.33 -15.05 0.92
N CYS A 261 -25.29 -14.98 0.09
CA CYS A 261 -24.30 -16.04 -0.03
C CYS A 261 -23.56 -16.28 1.29
N ARG A 262 -23.19 -15.22 2.03
CA ARG A 262 -22.60 -15.34 3.37
C ARG A 262 -23.56 -15.99 4.38
N GLN A 263 -24.83 -15.57 4.41
CA GLN A 263 -25.86 -16.19 5.27
C GLN A 263 -26.13 -17.66 4.92
N GLY A 264 -26.03 -18.00 3.63
CA GLY A 264 -26.17 -19.37 3.12
C GLY A 264 -24.95 -20.27 3.37
N GLY A 265 -23.82 -19.71 3.84
CA GLY A 265 -22.56 -20.45 4.03
C GLY A 265 -21.74 -20.66 2.75
N TYR A 266 -22.08 -19.97 1.66
CA TYR A 266 -21.42 -20.02 0.36
C TYR A 266 -20.30 -18.97 0.26
N PHE A 267 -19.30 -19.08 1.14
CA PHE A 267 -18.26 -18.07 1.29
C PHE A 267 -17.33 -17.97 0.07
N GLU A 268 -17.05 -19.07 -0.63
CA GLU A 268 -16.18 -19.06 -1.81
C GLU A 268 -16.83 -18.36 -3.01
N GLN A 269 -18.13 -18.60 -3.22
CA GLN A 269 -18.93 -17.94 -4.24
C GLN A 269 -19.11 -16.45 -3.91
N ALA A 270 -19.32 -16.12 -2.63
CA ALA A 270 -19.39 -14.73 -2.17
C ALA A 270 -18.07 -13.98 -2.42
N ALA A 271 -16.93 -14.61 -2.14
CA ALA A 271 -15.61 -14.04 -2.42
C ALA A 271 -15.38 -13.86 -3.93
N TYR A 272 -15.77 -14.84 -4.75
CA TYR A 272 -15.66 -14.72 -6.21
C TYR A 272 -16.55 -13.61 -6.78
N LEU A 273 -17.77 -13.46 -6.26
CA LEU A 273 -18.66 -12.38 -6.66
C LEU A 273 -18.09 -11.01 -6.26
N ALA A 274 -17.60 -10.89 -5.03
CA ALA A 274 -17.03 -9.65 -4.51
C ALA A 274 -15.74 -9.25 -5.26
N THR A 275 -14.88 -10.21 -5.64
CA THR A 275 -13.69 -9.94 -6.47
C THR A 275 -14.05 -9.47 -7.88
N LYS A 276 -15.09 -10.05 -8.52
CA LYS A 276 -15.56 -9.60 -9.84
C LYS A 276 -16.08 -8.16 -9.84
N HIS A 277 -16.75 -7.75 -8.76
CA HIS A 277 -17.35 -6.43 -8.65
C HIS A 277 -16.43 -5.37 -8.03
N GLY A 278 -15.22 -5.75 -7.59
CA GLY A 278 -14.22 -4.84 -7.05
C GLY A 278 -14.43 -4.44 -5.58
N GLU A 279 -15.29 -5.16 -4.84
CA GLU A 279 -15.56 -4.91 -3.42
C GLU A 279 -14.45 -5.51 -2.54
N ASN A 280 -13.29 -4.87 -2.56
CA ASN A 280 -12.05 -5.40 -1.98
C ASN A 280 -12.09 -5.62 -0.47
N GLU A 281 -12.76 -4.73 0.27
CA GLU A 281 -12.89 -4.84 1.73
C GLU A 281 -13.70 -6.07 2.10
N VAL A 282 -14.82 -6.28 1.43
CA VAL A 282 -15.73 -7.41 1.68
C VAL A 282 -15.06 -8.74 1.34
N VAL A 283 -14.26 -8.80 0.27
CA VAL A 283 -13.46 -9.99 -0.07
C VAL A 283 -12.54 -10.37 1.09
N ILE A 284 -11.81 -9.39 1.63
CA ILE A 284 -10.83 -9.65 2.69
C ILE A 284 -11.53 -10.01 4.00
N ASP A 285 -12.63 -9.33 4.34
CA ASP A 285 -13.48 -9.67 5.47
C ASP A 285 -13.95 -11.14 5.38
N ILE A 286 -14.44 -11.59 4.21
CA ILE A 286 -14.86 -12.99 3.98
C ILE A 286 -13.66 -13.96 4.11
N LEU A 287 -12.51 -13.62 3.52
CA LEU A 287 -11.34 -14.51 3.53
C LEU A 287 -10.75 -14.70 4.94
N ILE A 288 -10.78 -13.65 5.76
CA ILE A 288 -10.18 -13.64 7.10
C ILE A 288 -11.17 -14.15 8.15
N GLU A 289 -12.41 -13.65 8.18
CA GLU A 289 -13.39 -13.96 9.23
C GLU A 289 -14.11 -15.29 8.97
N ASP A 290 -14.54 -15.54 7.73
CA ASP A 290 -15.39 -16.69 7.39
C ASP A 290 -14.56 -17.90 6.92
N LEU A 291 -13.64 -17.70 5.97
CA LEU A 291 -12.85 -18.79 5.35
C LEU A 291 -11.54 -19.10 6.08
N LYS A 292 -11.01 -18.17 6.90
CA LYS A 292 -9.71 -18.29 7.59
C LYS A 292 -8.53 -18.62 6.67
N LYS A 293 -8.62 -18.25 5.38
CA LYS A 293 -7.56 -18.45 4.39
C LYS A 293 -6.63 -17.24 4.37
N TYR A 294 -5.82 -17.09 5.41
CA TYR A 294 -4.97 -15.91 5.62
C TYR A 294 -3.90 -15.72 4.52
N ALA A 295 -3.36 -16.81 3.96
CA ALA A 295 -2.38 -16.74 2.87
C ALA A 295 -2.98 -16.19 1.58
N GLU A 296 -4.21 -16.62 1.22
CA GLU A 296 -4.94 -16.09 0.07
C GLU A 296 -5.33 -14.62 0.29
N ALA A 297 -5.74 -14.26 1.51
CA ALA A 297 -6.02 -12.88 1.88
C ALA A 297 -4.78 -11.98 1.75
N LEU A 298 -3.60 -12.44 2.17
CA LEU A 298 -2.35 -11.70 2.00
C LEU A 298 -1.99 -11.50 0.54
N GLN A 299 -2.12 -12.54 -0.28
CA GLN A 299 -1.88 -12.45 -1.72
C GLN A 299 -2.85 -11.46 -2.38
N TYR A 300 -4.12 -11.48 -1.98
CA TYR A 300 -5.11 -10.51 -2.46
C TYR A 300 -4.75 -9.08 -2.04
N ILE A 301 -4.38 -8.84 -0.78
CA ILE A 301 -3.91 -7.53 -0.30
C ILE A 301 -2.68 -7.07 -1.10
N TRP A 302 -1.79 -7.97 -1.49
CA TRP A 302 -0.60 -7.63 -2.29
C TRP A 302 -0.92 -7.28 -3.75
N ARG A 303 -2.13 -7.57 -4.23
CA ARG A 303 -2.61 -7.19 -5.58
C ARG A 303 -3.32 -5.83 -5.59
N LEU A 304 -3.77 -5.35 -4.43
CA LEU A 304 -4.54 -4.11 -4.33
C LEU A 304 -3.68 -2.86 -4.57
N GLU A 305 -4.34 -1.75 -4.95
CA GLU A 305 -3.66 -0.46 -5.02
C GLU A 305 -3.30 0.04 -3.61
N PRO A 306 -2.16 0.75 -3.44
CA PRO A 306 -1.64 1.13 -2.13
C PRO A 306 -2.62 1.91 -1.22
N GLU A 307 -3.50 2.71 -1.81
CA GLU A 307 -4.50 3.51 -1.08
C GLU A 307 -5.60 2.62 -0.46
N THR A 308 -6.05 1.61 -1.21
CA THR A 308 -7.07 0.66 -0.73
C THR A 308 -6.50 -0.41 0.20
N ALA A 309 -5.21 -0.74 0.05
CA ALA A 309 -4.56 -1.75 0.86
C ALA A 309 -4.33 -1.29 2.32
N TYR A 310 -4.02 -0.01 2.55
CA TYR A 310 -3.69 0.50 3.89
C TYR A 310 -4.76 0.29 4.97
N PRO A 311 -6.03 0.71 4.78
CA PRO A 311 -7.05 0.58 5.82
C PRO A 311 -7.29 -0.90 6.17
N VAL A 312 -7.30 -1.77 5.15
CA VAL A 312 -7.53 -3.21 5.35
C VAL A 312 -6.33 -3.87 6.03
N LEU A 313 -5.11 -3.50 5.64
CA LEU A 313 -3.87 -3.97 6.26
C LEU A 313 -3.83 -3.61 7.76
N MET A 314 -4.26 -2.40 8.13
CA MET A 314 -4.29 -1.98 9.53
C MET A 314 -5.40 -2.68 10.34
N LYS A 315 -6.61 -2.86 9.76
CA LYS A 315 -7.73 -3.55 10.42
C LYS A 315 -7.38 -4.98 10.79
N TYR A 316 -6.71 -5.70 9.89
CA TYR A 316 -6.40 -7.12 10.05
C TYR A 316 -4.93 -7.43 10.39
N ALA A 317 -4.12 -6.40 10.67
CA ALA A 317 -2.69 -6.54 10.93
C ALA A 317 -2.35 -7.61 11.98
N ARG A 318 -3.05 -7.60 13.12
CA ARG A 318 -2.81 -8.55 14.22
C ARG A 318 -3.08 -9.99 13.81
N SER A 319 -4.23 -10.24 13.18
CA SER A 319 -4.64 -11.57 12.72
C SER A 319 -3.70 -12.11 11.63
N LEU A 320 -3.24 -11.25 10.72
CA LEU A 320 -2.30 -11.63 9.67
C LEU A 320 -0.92 -11.97 10.22
N ILE A 321 -0.40 -11.19 11.17
CA ILE A 321 0.92 -11.44 11.79
C ILE A 321 0.88 -12.68 12.69
N GLU A 322 -0.24 -12.94 13.37
CA GLU A 322 -0.40 -14.12 14.24
C GLU A 322 -0.37 -15.43 13.45
N HIS A 323 -1.01 -15.48 12.27
CA HIS A 323 -1.13 -16.70 11.48
C HIS A 323 -0.05 -16.83 10.38
N CYS A 324 0.42 -15.73 9.80
CA CYS A 324 1.40 -15.71 8.71
C CYS A 324 2.50 -14.66 8.98
N PRO A 325 3.35 -14.87 10.01
CA PRO A 325 4.28 -13.85 10.50
C PRO A 325 5.30 -13.38 9.46
N ASP A 326 5.92 -14.30 8.71
CA ASP A 326 7.02 -13.95 7.82
C ASP A 326 6.54 -13.24 6.55
N GLU A 327 5.44 -13.70 5.96
CA GLU A 327 4.86 -13.12 4.75
C GLU A 327 4.20 -11.77 5.04
N ALA A 328 3.45 -11.67 6.15
CA ALA A 328 2.89 -10.40 6.59
C ALA A 328 4.01 -9.39 6.85
N THR A 329 5.08 -9.77 7.56
CA THR A 329 6.19 -8.84 7.85
C THR A 329 6.85 -8.33 6.57
N LYS A 330 7.04 -9.18 5.54
CA LYS A 330 7.55 -8.74 4.23
C LYS A 330 6.63 -7.71 3.58
N LEU A 331 5.32 -7.95 3.59
CA LEU A 331 4.31 -7.02 3.06
C LEU A 331 4.37 -5.67 3.79
N PHE A 332 4.44 -5.69 5.13
CA PHE A 332 4.60 -4.48 5.95
C PHE A 332 5.91 -3.76 5.62
N VAL A 333 7.03 -4.48 5.50
CA VAL A 333 8.31 -3.88 5.10
C VAL A 333 8.18 -3.23 3.73
N GLU A 334 7.66 -3.91 2.71
CA GLU A 334 7.53 -3.34 1.37
C GLU A 334 6.61 -2.11 1.33
N TYR A 335 5.52 -2.13 2.09
CA TYR A 335 4.56 -1.02 2.19
C TYR A 335 5.16 0.21 2.89
N TYR A 336 5.78 0.03 4.04
CA TYR A 336 6.38 1.16 4.75
C TYR A 336 7.69 1.62 4.11
N THR A 337 8.30 0.79 3.24
CA THR A 337 9.50 1.16 2.50
C THR A 337 9.26 1.92 1.20
N GLY A 338 7.99 2.15 0.80
CA GLY A 338 7.70 2.78 -0.50
C GLY A 338 8.02 1.88 -1.70
N ARG A 339 8.39 0.61 -1.46
CA ARG A 339 8.76 -0.37 -2.50
C ARG A 339 7.60 -1.27 -2.90
N TYR A 340 6.48 -1.19 -2.18
CA TYR A 340 5.28 -1.95 -2.50
C TYR A 340 4.87 -1.72 -3.96
N LYS A 341 4.85 -2.83 -4.69
CA LYS A 341 4.29 -2.92 -6.03
C LYS A 341 3.17 -3.94 -5.97
N PRO A 342 1.97 -3.62 -6.48
CA PRO A 342 0.97 -4.63 -6.74
C PRO A 342 1.59 -5.74 -7.58
N LYS A 343 1.60 -6.97 -7.08
CA LYS A 343 2.12 -8.10 -7.87
C LYS A 343 1.13 -8.42 -8.98
N GLU A 344 1.50 -8.11 -10.23
CA GLU A 344 0.96 -8.80 -11.40
C GLU A 344 1.65 -10.18 -11.46
N ASP A 345 0.87 -11.25 -11.46
CA ASP A 345 1.22 -12.62 -11.02
C ASP A 345 2.50 -13.29 -11.58
N VAL A 346 2.93 -14.39 -10.89
CA VAL A 346 3.33 -15.75 -11.38
C VAL A 346 4.25 -16.46 -10.34
N PRO A 347 4.30 -17.83 -10.16
CA PRO A 347 3.32 -18.92 -10.15
C PRO A 347 3.20 -19.59 -8.74
N ALA A 348 2.37 -20.63 -8.64
CA ALA A 348 2.17 -21.50 -7.47
C ALA A 348 3.48 -21.95 -6.76
N VAL A 349 3.53 -21.82 -5.44
CA VAL A 349 4.59 -22.39 -4.61
C VAL A 349 4.46 -23.92 -4.56
N ALA A 350 5.61 -24.56 -4.73
CA ALA A 350 5.80 -26.00 -4.84
C ALA A 350 5.35 -26.80 -3.60
N GLU A 351 4.90 -28.01 -3.95
CA GLU A 351 4.49 -29.15 -3.15
C GLU A 351 5.30 -29.42 -1.86
N VAL A 352 4.57 -29.65 -0.75
CA VAL A 352 5.03 -30.54 0.33
C VAL A 352 4.16 -31.80 0.32
N GLN A 353 4.75 -32.84 -0.26
CA GLN A 353 4.56 -34.28 -0.04
C GLN A 353 3.13 -34.83 0.13
N ALA A 354 2.70 -35.49 -0.93
CA ALA A 354 1.56 -36.39 -1.00
C ALA A 354 1.58 -37.50 0.07
N GLN A 355 0.45 -37.65 0.76
CA GLN A 355 -0.07 -38.97 1.14
C GLN A 355 -1.51 -39.10 0.64
N THR A 356 -1.65 -40.09 -0.25
CA THR A 356 -2.82 -40.70 -0.87
C THR A 356 -4.20 -40.47 -0.23
N GLY A 357 -5.12 -39.93 -1.03
CA GLY A 357 -6.57 -39.97 -0.80
C GLY A 357 -7.30 -39.09 -1.82
N GLY A 358 -8.01 -39.71 -2.77
CA GLY A 358 -8.63 -39.01 -3.91
C GLY A 358 -9.70 -38.00 -3.54
N GLY A 359 -9.73 -36.89 -4.29
CA GLY A 359 -10.78 -35.87 -4.26
C GLY A 359 -10.47 -34.75 -5.27
N THR A 360 -11.35 -34.57 -6.25
CA THR A 360 -11.26 -33.62 -7.37
C THR A 360 -11.44 -32.16 -6.94
N PHE A 361 -10.52 -31.60 -6.14
CA PHE A 361 -10.57 -30.20 -5.68
C PHE A 361 -9.20 -29.48 -5.70
N GLN A 362 -8.31 -29.84 -6.63
CA GLN A 362 -6.95 -29.25 -6.72
C GLN A 362 -6.73 -28.28 -7.91
N SER A 363 -7.78 -27.73 -8.52
CA SER A 363 -7.63 -26.86 -9.72
C SER A 363 -8.04 -25.40 -9.54
N LEU A 364 -8.28 -24.92 -8.31
CA LEU A 364 -8.72 -23.54 -8.07
C LEU A 364 -7.58 -22.52 -7.93
N SER A 365 -6.34 -22.96 -7.69
CA SER A 365 -5.15 -22.09 -7.65
C SER A 365 -4.71 -21.60 -9.04
N ALA A 366 -5.21 -22.21 -10.12
CA ALA A 366 -4.91 -21.83 -11.50
C ALA A 366 -5.93 -20.85 -12.13
N LEU A 367 -6.99 -20.46 -11.39
CA LEU A 367 -8.12 -19.66 -11.90
C LEU A 367 -8.07 -18.17 -11.52
N TRP A 368 -7.03 -17.75 -10.78
CA TRP A 368 -6.81 -16.35 -10.40
C TRP A 368 -5.93 -15.59 -11.40
N THR A 369 -5.73 -16.15 -12.60
CA THR A 369 -5.04 -15.54 -13.75
C THR A 369 -6.05 -15.08 -14.79
N LEU A 370 -6.75 -13.98 -14.51
CA LEU A 370 -7.49 -13.26 -15.55
C LEU A 370 -6.66 -12.03 -15.96
N PRO A 371 -6.30 -11.87 -17.25
CA PRO A 371 -5.71 -10.65 -17.74
C PRO A 371 -6.79 -9.57 -17.73
N PHE A 372 -6.56 -8.50 -16.96
CA PHE A 372 -7.49 -7.38 -16.87
C PHE A 372 -7.63 -6.74 -18.26
N MET A 373 -8.87 -6.71 -18.76
CA MET A 373 -9.21 -6.07 -20.03
C MET A 373 -8.85 -4.58 -20.02
N GLN A 374 -8.41 -4.13 -21.19
CA GLN A 374 -8.03 -2.77 -21.54
C GLN A 374 -9.03 -1.71 -21.05
N ARG A 375 -8.49 -0.70 -20.36
CA ARG A 375 -9.17 0.54 -19.99
C ARG A 375 -9.56 1.32 -21.26
N PRO A 376 -10.81 1.77 -21.46
CA PRO A 376 -11.13 2.68 -22.54
C PRO A 376 -10.53 4.05 -22.23
N LYS A 377 -9.60 4.52 -23.09
CA LYS A 377 -9.12 5.91 -23.07
C LYS A 377 -10.27 6.82 -23.47
N GLY A 378 -10.76 7.61 -22.53
CA GLY A 378 -11.63 8.75 -22.78
C GLY A 378 -10.89 9.85 -23.55
N GLU A 379 -11.63 10.44 -24.48
CA GLU A 379 -11.28 11.43 -25.49
C GLU A 379 -10.42 12.61 -25.00
N SER A 380 -9.35 12.90 -25.74
CA SER A 380 -8.91 14.27 -25.99
C SER A 380 -8.69 14.44 -27.49
N GLU A 381 -9.01 15.62 -27.97
CA GLU A 381 -9.38 15.95 -29.35
C GLU A 381 -8.29 15.72 -30.40
N GLN A 382 -8.78 15.27 -31.55
CA GLN A 382 -8.25 15.24 -32.92
C GLN A 382 -6.92 15.98 -33.21
N THR A 383 -5.95 15.24 -33.77
CA THR A 383 -5.31 15.64 -35.05
C THR A 383 -4.65 14.45 -35.78
N THR A 384 -5.35 14.06 -36.84
CA THR A 384 -5.11 13.34 -38.09
C THR A 384 -3.68 13.05 -38.62
N GLN A 385 -3.48 11.76 -39.01
CA GLN A 385 -2.65 11.17 -40.12
C GLN A 385 -1.11 11.12 -39.96
N THR A 386 -0.35 10.04 -40.25
CA THR A 386 -0.46 8.95 -41.25
C THR A 386 0.45 7.73 -40.90
N ILE A 387 0.21 6.62 -41.60
CA ILE A 387 0.57 5.17 -41.48
C ILE A 387 2.09 4.81 -41.72
N PRO A 388 2.56 3.52 -41.72
CA PRO A 388 3.33 2.84 -40.65
C PRO A 388 4.69 2.23 -41.13
N GLU A 389 5.53 1.69 -40.23
CA GLU A 389 6.36 0.50 -40.56
C GLU A 389 7.05 -0.14 -39.34
N GLN A 390 6.77 -1.44 -39.19
CA GLN A 390 7.65 -2.58 -38.83
C GLN A 390 8.51 -2.56 -37.55
N ALA A 391 8.17 -3.53 -36.69
CA ALA A 391 9.05 -4.51 -36.03
C ALA A 391 10.53 -4.15 -35.82
N GLU A 392 10.98 -4.15 -34.57
CA GLU A 392 11.78 -5.25 -34.00
C GLU A 392 12.07 -4.98 -32.52
N SER A 393 12.25 -6.07 -31.79
CA SER A 393 12.52 -6.22 -30.37
C SER A 393 13.69 -5.43 -29.82
N SER A 394 13.55 -4.85 -28.63
CA SER A 394 14.64 -4.81 -27.63
C SER A 394 14.13 -4.47 -26.23
N ASP A 395 14.63 -5.24 -25.27
CA ASP A 395 14.49 -5.11 -23.82
C ASP A 395 14.67 -3.69 -23.24
N ASN A 396 14.09 -3.55 -22.03
CA ASN A 396 14.20 -2.48 -21.04
C ASN A 396 13.12 -1.39 -21.12
N ASP A 397 12.19 -1.41 -20.16
CA ASP A 397 11.76 -0.16 -19.53
C ASP A 397 11.42 -0.34 -18.05
N ILE A 398 12.09 0.49 -17.25
CA ILE A 398 12.03 0.59 -15.80
C ILE A 398 10.71 1.28 -15.44
N SER A 399 9.71 0.53 -14.96
CA SER A 399 8.51 1.13 -14.37
C SER A 399 8.78 1.54 -12.91
N GLN A 400 8.80 2.86 -12.68
CA GLN A 400 8.92 3.45 -11.36
C GLN A 400 7.76 2.96 -10.46
N PRO A 401 8.01 2.65 -9.17
CA PRO A 401 6.95 2.27 -8.24
C PRO A 401 5.89 3.39 -8.13
N PRO A 402 4.60 3.06 -7.98
CA PRO A 402 3.57 4.07 -7.82
C PRO A 402 3.88 4.92 -6.59
N ALA A 403 3.86 6.25 -6.74
CA ALA A 403 4.08 7.16 -5.64
C ALA A 403 2.83 7.20 -4.75
N TYR A 404 2.91 6.64 -3.55
CA TYR A 404 1.88 6.73 -2.51
C TYR A 404 2.46 7.39 -1.25
N PRO A 405 1.61 8.02 -0.40
CA PRO A 405 2.07 8.59 0.85
C PRO A 405 2.50 7.49 1.82
N ILE A 406 3.81 7.44 2.12
CA ILE A 406 4.36 6.49 3.09
C ILE A 406 3.82 6.87 4.49
N PRO A 407 3.09 5.98 5.18
CA PRO A 407 2.57 6.25 6.52
C PRO A 407 3.70 6.30 7.56
N ARG A 408 3.43 6.94 8.70
CA ARG A 408 4.42 7.03 9.79
C ARG A 408 4.69 5.65 10.38
N PRO A 409 5.96 5.23 10.57
CA PRO A 409 6.29 3.92 11.12
C PRO A 409 5.60 3.54 12.44
N ARG A 410 5.31 4.55 13.28
CA ARG A 410 4.64 4.36 14.59
C ARG A 410 3.23 3.76 14.47
N THR A 411 2.54 3.89 13.33
CA THR A 411 1.21 3.30 13.15
C THR A 411 1.26 1.77 13.14
N ALA A 412 2.39 1.18 12.75
CA ALA A 412 2.55 -0.28 12.71
C ALA A 412 2.87 -0.91 14.07
N PHE A 413 3.37 -0.15 15.05
CA PHE A 413 3.94 -0.71 16.29
C PHE A 413 2.93 -1.53 17.10
N SER A 414 1.67 -1.08 17.15
CA SER A 414 0.60 -1.80 17.87
C SER A 414 0.26 -3.17 17.28
N SER A 415 0.69 -3.44 16.06
CA SER A 415 0.43 -4.69 15.36
C SER A 415 1.45 -5.77 15.69
N PHE A 416 2.67 -5.37 16.08
CA PHE A 416 3.80 -6.27 16.31
C PHE A 416 4.06 -6.60 17.79
N LEU A 417 3.24 -6.09 18.73
CA LEU A 417 3.45 -6.24 20.18
C LEU A 417 3.63 -7.69 20.66
N ALA A 418 2.98 -8.65 20.02
CA ALA A 418 3.07 -10.07 20.39
C ALA A 418 4.27 -10.80 19.75
N HIS A 419 4.98 -10.16 18.81
CA HIS A 419 5.90 -10.79 17.87
C HIS A 419 7.22 -10.00 17.76
N PRO A 420 8.11 -10.08 18.77
CA PRO A 420 9.30 -9.23 18.89
C PRO A 420 10.35 -9.48 17.79
N ASN A 421 10.49 -10.73 17.31
CA ASN A 421 11.46 -11.07 16.27
C ASN A 421 11.05 -10.49 14.91
N GLN A 422 9.77 -10.57 14.56
CA GLN A 422 9.20 -9.95 13.36
C GLN A 422 9.24 -8.42 13.46
N PHE A 423 9.04 -7.87 14.65
CA PHE A 423 9.19 -6.44 14.87
C PHE A 423 10.62 -5.96 14.60
N ILE A 424 11.62 -6.71 15.06
CA ILE A 424 13.03 -6.39 14.79
C ILE A 424 13.33 -6.40 13.29
N THR A 425 12.88 -7.41 12.55
CA THR A 425 13.13 -7.46 11.09
C THR A 425 12.45 -6.31 10.36
N PHE A 426 11.27 -5.90 10.81
CA PHE A 426 10.59 -4.71 10.32
C PHE A 426 11.39 -3.43 10.60
N LEU A 427 11.85 -3.23 11.84
CA LEU A 427 12.64 -2.06 12.23
C LEU A 427 14.01 -2.00 11.53
N GLU A 428 14.72 -3.12 11.42
CA GLU A 428 15.99 -3.24 10.69
C GLU A 428 15.82 -2.82 9.22
N ALA A 429 14.72 -3.23 8.58
CA ALA A 429 14.43 -2.87 7.19
C ALA A 429 14.07 -1.39 7.00
N LEU A 430 13.40 -0.78 7.99
CA LEU A 430 13.10 0.66 7.95
C LEU A 430 14.37 1.52 8.07
N ILE A 431 15.30 1.16 8.95
CA ILE A 431 16.53 1.96 9.16
C ILE A 431 17.43 1.99 7.92
N GLN A 432 17.34 0.99 7.04
CA GLN A 432 18.08 0.96 5.77
C GLN A 432 17.57 1.96 4.72
N GLN A 433 16.55 2.75 5.03
CA GLN A 433 15.97 3.70 4.09
C GLN A 433 16.45 5.14 4.26
N ASP A 434 16.66 5.82 3.13
CA ASP A 434 17.15 7.20 3.10
C ASP A 434 16.05 8.26 3.34
N ASN A 435 14.76 7.89 3.24
CA ASN A 435 13.62 8.83 3.23
C ASN A 435 12.94 9.04 4.61
N LEU A 436 13.67 8.84 5.71
CA LEU A 436 13.11 8.97 7.07
C LEU A 436 13.38 10.36 7.68
N SER A 437 12.39 10.87 8.41
CA SER A 437 12.59 12.05 9.28
C SER A 437 13.62 11.73 10.36
N LYS A 438 14.44 12.70 10.73
CA LYS A 438 15.44 12.55 11.82
C LYS A 438 14.80 12.09 13.13
N GLN A 439 13.58 12.56 13.44
CA GLN A 439 12.85 12.16 14.65
C GLN A 439 12.37 10.72 14.59
N ASP A 440 11.88 10.28 13.43
CA ASP A 440 11.44 8.90 13.25
C ASP A 440 12.63 7.95 13.30
N LEU A 441 13.78 8.35 12.73
CA LEU A 441 15.02 7.57 12.84
C LEU A 441 15.48 7.44 14.29
N THR A 442 15.46 8.53 15.07
CA THR A 442 15.80 8.45 16.50
C THR A 442 14.84 7.55 17.26
N ASP A 443 13.52 7.72 17.08
CA ASP A 443 12.52 6.89 17.73
C ASP A 443 12.71 5.41 17.35
N LEU A 444 12.82 5.09 16.06
CA LEU A 444 13.06 3.73 15.55
C LEU A 444 14.33 3.12 16.14
N SER A 445 15.43 3.87 16.15
CA SER A 445 16.71 3.41 16.69
C SER A 445 16.64 3.15 18.20
N THR A 446 15.91 3.97 18.96
CA THR A 446 15.71 3.76 20.40
C THR A 446 14.85 2.54 20.67
N THR A 447 13.76 2.34 19.91
CA THR A 447 12.91 1.15 20.04
C THR A 447 13.64 -0.11 19.61
N LEU A 448 14.44 -0.06 18.55
CA LEU A 448 15.23 -1.21 18.11
C LEU A 448 16.30 -1.58 19.16
N PHE A 449 16.93 -0.57 19.77
CA PHE A 449 17.88 -0.77 20.85
C PHE A 449 17.22 -1.39 22.10
N GLU A 450 16.05 -0.89 22.50
CA GLU A 450 15.24 -1.48 23.58
C GLU A 450 14.91 -2.95 23.27
N MET A 451 14.42 -3.24 22.07
CA MET A 451 14.09 -4.60 21.66
C MET A 451 15.28 -5.56 21.66
N TYR A 452 16.46 -5.12 21.21
CA TYR A 452 17.68 -5.94 21.30
C TYR A 452 18.06 -6.25 22.74
N LEU A 453 17.90 -5.29 23.65
CA LEU A 453 18.21 -5.48 25.07
C LEU A 453 17.19 -6.38 25.77
N GLU A 454 15.89 -6.23 25.46
CA GLU A 454 14.84 -7.11 25.98
C GLU A 454 15.04 -8.55 25.49
N ASN A 455 15.25 -8.76 24.20
CA ASN A 455 15.54 -10.08 23.64
C ASN A 455 16.85 -10.66 24.20
N SER A 456 17.87 -9.82 24.44
CA SER A 456 19.11 -10.25 25.09
C SER A 456 18.90 -10.69 26.55
N ASN A 457 17.92 -10.13 27.25
CA ASN A 457 17.60 -10.49 28.64
C ASN A 457 16.64 -11.68 28.73
N ALA A 458 15.74 -11.82 27.76
CA ALA A 458 14.82 -12.95 27.63
C ALA A 458 15.51 -14.23 27.12
N ALA A 459 16.58 -14.10 26.34
CA ALA A 459 17.36 -15.23 25.83
C ALA A 459 18.08 -15.98 26.97
N SER A 460 17.80 -17.29 27.09
CA SER A 460 18.48 -18.20 28.02
C SER A 460 19.89 -18.58 27.58
N ASP A 461 20.17 -18.56 26.28
CA ASP A 461 21.41 -19.08 25.71
C ASP A 461 22.49 -18.00 25.64
N ALA A 462 23.70 -18.34 26.12
CA ALA A 462 24.81 -17.39 26.15
C ALA A 462 25.25 -16.92 24.75
N THR A 463 25.02 -17.73 23.70
CA THR A 463 25.38 -17.43 22.30
C THR A 463 24.40 -16.46 21.64
N SER A 464 23.10 -16.62 21.85
CA SER A 464 22.09 -15.67 21.35
C SER A 464 22.18 -14.34 22.09
N LYS A 465 22.49 -14.38 23.40
CA LYS A 465 22.77 -13.17 24.19
C LYS A 465 23.93 -12.36 23.62
N THR A 466 25.06 -13.00 23.27
CA THR A 466 26.20 -12.29 22.69
C THR A 466 25.90 -11.77 21.28
N GLN A 467 25.10 -12.47 20.48
CA GLN A 467 24.66 -12.01 19.16
C GLN A 467 23.78 -10.74 19.25
N TRP A 468 22.79 -10.73 20.14
CA TRP A 468 21.95 -9.54 20.34
C TRP A 468 22.74 -8.37 20.90
N GLN A 469 23.66 -8.63 21.83
CA GLN A 469 24.59 -7.60 22.32
C GLN A 469 25.51 -7.07 21.22
N ALA A 470 25.98 -7.93 20.30
CA ALA A 470 26.78 -7.51 19.15
C ALA A 470 25.96 -6.67 18.15
N LYS A 471 24.69 -7.00 17.93
CA LYS A 471 23.77 -6.15 17.14
C LYS A 471 23.52 -4.80 17.81
N ALA A 472 23.32 -4.79 19.13
CA ALA A 472 23.15 -3.56 19.90
C ALA A 472 24.42 -2.68 19.88
N THR A 473 25.62 -3.26 20.01
CA THR A 473 26.87 -2.50 19.87
C THR A 473 27.11 -2.05 18.44
N GLY A 474 26.70 -2.81 17.44
CA GLY A 474 26.71 -2.43 16.02
C GLY A 474 25.83 -1.22 15.73
N LEU A 475 24.59 -1.22 16.23
CA LEU A 475 23.67 -0.08 16.08
C LEU A 475 24.26 1.19 16.72
N ILE A 476 24.92 1.03 17.88
CA ILE A 476 25.72 2.12 18.44
C ILE A 476 26.89 2.44 17.48
N ALA A 477 27.72 1.50 17.03
CA ALA A 477 28.82 1.69 16.02
C ALA A 477 28.43 2.56 14.83
N ASP A 478 27.34 2.20 14.16
CA ASP A 478 26.94 2.79 12.88
C ASP A 478 26.41 4.22 13.00
N SER A 479 25.89 4.61 14.19
CA SER A 479 25.43 5.99 14.45
C SER A 479 26.52 7.09 14.34
N LYS A 480 27.81 6.72 14.20
CA LYS A 480 28.90 7.67 13.90
C LYS A 480 29.15 7.90 12.41
N SER A 481 28.73 6.97 11.54
CA SER A 481 29.06 7.01 10.10
C SER A 481 28.04 7.80 9.28
N ALA A 482 26.85 8.05 9.83
CA ALA A 482 25.84 8.92 9.23
C ALA A 482 25.70 10.17 10.09
N GLU A 483 26.03 11.35 9.54
CA GLU A 483 25.87 12.69 10.14
C GLU A 483 24.39 13.08 10.42
N GLY A 484 23.51 12.11 10.70
CA GLY A 484 22.08 12.29 10.92
C GLY A 484 21.42 11.32 11.92
N ALA A 485 22.12 10.33 12.47
CA ALA A 485 21.55 9.38 13.43
C ALA A 485 21.95 9.69 14.88
N THR A 486 21.45 10.79 15.43
CA THR A 486 21.72 11.14 16.84
C THR A 486 20.84 10.32 17.76
N ILE A 487 21.21 9.07 18.02
CA ILE A 487 20.61 8.34 19.14
C ILE A 487 20.82 9.20 20.39
N ASP A 488 19.75 9.49 21.12
CA ASP A 488 19.85 10.29 22.34
C ASP A 488 20.72 9.54 23.35
N THR A 489 21.93 10.07 23.57
CA THR A 489 22.93 9.48 24.47
C THR A 489 22.35 9.23 25.86
N SER A 490 21.40 10.06 26.31
CA SER A 490 20.77 9.92 27.62
C SER A 490 19.86 8.69 27.69
N ASN A 491 19.00 8.50 26.67
CA ASN A 491 18.10 7.35 26.58
C ASN A 491 18.86 6.03 26.45
N VAL A 492 19.95 6.00 25.66
CA VAL A 492 20.80 4.81 25.55
C VAL A 492 21.47 4.48 26.88
N LEU A 493 21.95 5.48 27.62
CA LEU A 493 22.54 5.27 28.95
C LEU A 493 21.51 4.78 29.96
N LEU A 494 20.29 5.31 29.93
CA LEU A 494 19.19 4.84 30.78
C LEU A 494 18.83 3.39 30.46
N LEU A 495 18.54 3.08 29.19
CA LEU A 495 18.18 1.73 28.74
C LEU A 495 19.28 0.71 29.02
N SER A 496 20.55 1.08 28.80
CA SER A 496 21.69 0.20 29.10
C SER A 496 21.91 0.01 30.61
N SER A 497 21.62 1.01 31.44
CA SER A 497 21.65 0.87 32.90
C SER A 497 20.53 -0.01 33.44
N LEU A 498 19.30 0.14 32.92
CA LEU A 498 18.13 -0.66 33.29
C LEU A 498 18.30 -2.13 32.90
N SER A 499 18.88 -2.38 31.72
CA SER A 499 19.13 -3.72 31.19
C SER A 499 20.45 -4.36 31.69
N ARG A 500 21.22 -3.69 32.56
CA ARG A 500 22.55 -4.13 33.05
C ARG A 500 23.56 -4.43 31.95
N PHE A 501 23.57 -3.64 30.88
CA PHE A 501 24.50 -3.79 29.76
C PHE A 501 25.76 -2.94 29.93
N SER A 502 26.77 -3.47 30.63
CA SER A 502 28.01 -2.75 30.97
C SER A 502 28.83 -2.31 29.75
N ILE A 503 28.96 -3.16 28.73
CA ILE A 503 29.73 -2.89 27.51
C ILE A 503 29.14 -1.71 26.73
N GLY A 504 27.80 -1.62 26.66
CA GLY A 504 27.14 -0.49 26.01
C GLY A 504 27.34 0.82 26.78
N THR A 505 27.28 0.78 28.11
CA THR A 505 27.51 1.99 28.92
C THR A 505 28.92 2.54 28.76
N THR A 506 29.94 1.67 28.69
CA THR A 506 31.32 2.12 28.50
C THR A 506 31.47 2.73 27.11
N LEU A 507 30.97 2.06 26.08
CA LEU A 507 31.09 2.51 24.69
C LEU A 507 30.34 3.83 24.46
N VAL A 508 29.16 4.02 25.04
CA VAL A 508 28.41 5.29 24.93
C VAL A 508 29.10 6.41 25.68
N ARG A 509 29.64 6.14 26.88
CA ARG A 509 30.40 7.13 27.65
C ARG A 509 31.69 7.54 26.94
N GLU A 510 32.38 6.61 26.28
CA GLU A 510 33.59 6.89 25.49
C GLU A 510 33.27 7.89 24.37
N ARG A 511 32.09 7.74 23.77
CA ARG A 511 31.66 8.61 22.66
C ARG A 511 31.20 9.98 23.10
N ALA A 512 30.56 10.05 24.26
CA ALA A 512 30.16 11.31 24.86
C ALA A 512 31.36 12.08 25.45
N GLY A 513 32.59 11.54 25.38
CA GLY A 513 33.77 12.12 26.02
C GLY A 513 33.68 12.11 27.55
N LEU A 514 32.80 11.29 28.13
CA LEU A 514 32.59 11.20 29.57
C LEU A 514 33.60 10.23 30.21
N TYR A 515 34.89 10.42 29.89
CA TYR A 515 35.97 9.54 30.35
C TYR A 515 36.11 9.54 31.87
N ALA A 516 35.81 10.67 32.52
CA ALA A 516 35.78 10.78 33.97
C ALA A 516 34.73 9.84 34.60
N ASP A 517 33.57 9.66 33.97
CA ASP A 517 32.50 8.79 34.48
C ASP A 517 32.81 7.31 34.24
N ILE A 518 33.52 6.99 33.15
CA ILE A 518 34.08 5.65 32.93
C ILE A 518 35.06 5.32 34.05
N PHE A 519 36.03 6.21 34.28
CA PHE A 519 37.01 6.03 35.35
C PHE A 519 36.31 5.90 36.71
N ARG A 520 35.34 6.77 37.01
CA ARG A 520 34.52 6.68 38.23
C ARG A 520 33.80 5.36 38.37
N SER A 521 33.23 4.82 37.28
CA SER A 521 32.55 3.53 37.30
C SER A 521 33.49 2.39 37.70
N TYR A 522 34.70 2.33 37.12
CA TYR A 522 35.73 1.37 37.53
C TYR A 522 36.18 1.56 38.98
N THR A 523 36.40 2.82 39.41
CA THR A 523 36.77 3.10 40.80
C THR A 523 35.67 2.72 41.81
N SER A 524 34.39 2.88 41.44
CA SER A 524 33.25 2.50 42.27
C SER A 524 33.07 0.98 42.36
N ALA A 525 33.40 0.27 41.28
CA ALA A 525 33.42 -1.20 41.24
C ALA A 525 34.67 -1.80 41.91
N LYS A 526 35.62 -0.96 42.36
CA LYS A 526 36.95 -1.35 42.87
C LYS A 526 37.76 -2.20 41.88
N ASP A 527 37.53 -2.05 40.58
CA ASP A 527 38.34 -2.70 39.53
C ASP A 527 39.52 -1.80 39.17
N THR A 528 40.64 -2.03 39.84
CA THR A 528 41.91 -1.31 39.65
C THR A 528 42.55 -1.58 38.30
N SER A 529 42.40 -2.81 37.79
CA SER A 529 42.94 -3.24 36.50
C SER A 529 42.22 -2.55 35.33
N GLY A 530 40.89 -2.48 35.40
CA GLY A 530 40.04 -1.72 34.48
C GLY A 530 40.36 -0.23 34.51
N ALA A 531 40.50 0.35 35.71
CA ALA A 531 40.86 1.76 35.89
C ALA A 531 42.24 2.11 35.29
N ILE A 532 43.26 1.27 35.48
CA ILE A 532 44.59 1.47 34.86
C ILE A 532 44.50 1.39 33.34
N SER A 533 43.75 0.42 32.80
CA SER A 533 43.58 0.28 31.36
C SER A 533 42.86 1.49 30.74
N ALA A 534 41.85 2.03 31.43
CA ALA A 534 41.13 3.23 31.03
C ALA A 534 42.03 4.47 31.10
N LEU A 535 42.86 4.61 32.14
CA LEU A 535 43.79 5.72 32.29
C LEU A 535 44.86 5.73 31.19
N ARG A 536 45.37 4.55 30.79
CA ARG A 536 46.34 4.45 29.69
C ARG A 536 45.72 4.81 28.34
N LYS A 537 44.45 4.46 28.12
CA LYS A 537 43.73 4.75 26.87
C LYS A 537 43.27 6.20 26.78
N TYR A 538 42.61 6.71 27.82
CA TYR A 538 41.94 8.02 27.80
C TYR A 538 42.77 9.15 28.41
N GLY A 539 43.85 8.82 29.13
CA GLY A 539 44.63 9.83 29.84
C GLY A 539 45.30 10.87 28.92
N THR A 540 45.63 10.52 27.68
CA THR A 540 46.14 11.51 26.71
C THR A 540 45.08 12.45 26.18
N GLU A 541 43.82 12.00 26.13
CA GLU A 541 42.71 12.78 25.59
C GLU A 541 42.16 13.75 26.64
N ASP A 542 41.98 13.26 27.88
CA ASP A 542 41.54 14.06 29.02
C ASP A 542 42.60 14.09 30.14
N PRO A 543 43.46 15.13 30.17
CA PRO A 543 44.47 15.29 31.21
C PRO A 543 43.88 15.42 32.63
N SER A 544 42.61 15.81 32.77
CA SER A 544 41.89 15.87 34.05
C SER A 544 41.69 14.51 34.73
N LEU A 545 41.92 13.40 34.01
CA LEU A 545 41.90 12.06 34.58
C LEU A 545 43.08 11.81 35.50
N TYR A 546 44.25 12.43 35.26
CA TYR A 546 45.44 12.21 36.08
C TYR A 546 45.29 12.67 37.53
N PRO A 547 44.69 13.84 37.83
CA PRO A 547 44.34 14.21 39.20
C PRO A 547 43.35 13.25 39.87
N LEU A 548 42.33 12.77 39.15
CA LEU A 548 41.35 11.81 39.68
C LEU A 548 41.99 10.45 39.97
N ALA A 549 42.87 10.00 39.08
CA ALA A 549 43.66 8.79 39.25
C ALA A 549 44.63 8.91 40.42
N LEU A 550 45.30 10.06 40.57
CA LEU A 550 46.16 10.35 41.74
C LEU A 550 45.36 10.24 43.04
N GLY A 551 44.16 10.83 43.07
CA GLY A 551 43.22 10.72 44.18
C GLY A 551 42.86 9.26 44.48
N TYR A 552 42.44 8.49 43.48
CA TYR A 552 42.06 7.09 43.63
C TYR A 552 43.22 6.21 44.10
N PHE A 553 44.38 6.29 43.43
CA PHE A 553 45.56 5.50 43.80
C PHE A 553 46.11 5.87 45.18
N SER A 554 45.90 7.10 45.64
CA SER A 554 46.26 7.48 47.01
C SER A 554 45.23 7.03 48.06
N SER A 555 43.97 6.79 47.68
CA SER A 555 42.84 6.64 48.62
C SER A 555 42.87 5.38 49.50
N SER A 556 43.52 4.29 49.08
CA SER A 556 43.61 3.08 49.92
C SER A 556 44.98 2.39 49.81
N ALA A 557 45.47 1.90 50.95
CA ALA A 557 46.72 1.16 51.03
C ALA A 557 46.65 -0.21 50.32
N GLU A 558 45.44 -0.75 50.14
CA GLU A 558 45.19 -2.00 49.41
C GLU A 558 45.43 -1.82 47.91
N VAL A 559 44.89 -0.75 47.31
CA VAL A 559 45.08 -0.42 45.88
C VAL A 559 46.56 -0.12 45.59
N LEU A 560 47.28 0.49 46.54
CA LEU A 560 48.73 0.74 46.41
C LEU A 560 49.60 -0.51 46.42
N ASN A 561 49.13 -1.60 47.03
CA ASN A 561 49.87 -2.86 47.14
C ASN A 561 49.61 -3.81 45.98
N GLU A 562 48.62 -3.52 45.13
CA GLU A 562 48.37 -4.27 43.90
C GLU A 562 49.47 -4.06 42.86
N ALA A 563 49.73 -5.10 42.08
CA ALA A 563 50.80 -5.12 41.09
C ALA A 563 50.56 -4.07 39.99
N GLY A 564 51.59 -3.26 39.69
CA GLY A 564 51.57 -2.26 38.62
C GLY A 564 51.12 -0.85 39.03
N VAL A 565 50.42 -0.68 40.16
CA VAL A 565 49.91 0.64 40.60
C VAL A 565 51.05 1.61 40.96
N LYS A 566 52.15 1.11 41.51
CA LYS A 566 53.33 1.93 41.87
C LYS A 566 54.05 2.50 40.64
N GLU A 567 54.12 1.75 39.56
CA GLU A 567 54.73 2.19 38.30
C GLU A 567 53.82 3.20 37.60
N GLU A 568 52.51 2.93 37.58
CA GLU A 568 51.53 3.86 37.05
C GLU A 568 51.47 5.16 37.84
N LEU A 569 51.59 5.12 39.17
CA LEU A 569 51.69 6.34 39.99
C LEU A 569 52.88 7.21 39.56
N GLN A 570 54.03 6.61 39.27
CA GLN A 570 55.19 7.36 38.76
C GLN A 570 54.94 7.92 37.36
N ASN A 571 54.27 7.17 36.48
CA ASN A 571 53.89 7.64 35.14
C ASN A 571 52.89 8.80 35.21
N VAL A 572 51.89 8.72 36.09
CA VAL A 572 50.91 9.78 36.36
C VAL A 572 51.62 11.02 36.88
N LEU A 573 52.54 10.88 37.84
CA LEU A 573 53.33 12.02 38.35
C LEU A 573 54.21 12.66 37.28
N ARG A 574 54.79 11.88 36.36
CA ARG A 574 55.54 12.40 35.21
C ARG A 574 54.64 13.18 34.25
N ARG A 575 53.48 12.62 33.87
CA ARG A 575 52.54 13.30 32.97
C ARG A 575 51.94 14.56 33.57
N ILE A 576 51.59 14.54 34.86
CA ILE A 576 51.19 15.76 35.60
C ILE A 576 52.27 16.84 35.52
N ASN A 577 53.55 16.45 35.51
CA ASN A 577 54.66 17.38 35.36
C ASN A 577 54.78 17.97 33.95
N GLU A 578 54.72 17.10 32.94
CA GLU A 578 54.85 17.49 31.53
C GLU A 578 53.70 18.42 31.12
N ASP A 579 52.49 18.08 31.54
CA ASP A 579 51.26 18.82 31.23
C ASP A 579 50.98 19.98 32.20
N ASN A 580 51.80 20.17 33.25
CA ASN A 580 51.65 21.19 34.30
C ASN A 580 50.23 21.27 34.91
N LEU A 581 49.58 20.12 35.12
CA LEU A 581 48.16 20.04 35.53
C LEU A 581 47.91 20.48 36.97
N MET A 582 48.90 20.30 37.84
CA MET A 582 48.81 20.63 39.26
C MET A 582 50.12 21.24 39.75
N ALA A 583 50.01 22.22 40.63
CA ALA A 583 51.18 22.73 41.33
C ALA A 583 51.79 21.62 42.21
N PRO A 584 53.13 21.53 42.35
CA PRO A 584 53.77 20.50 43.16
C PRO A 584 53.23 20.41 44.59
N LEU A 585 52.84 21.54 45.18
CA LEU A 585 52.22 21.60 46.51
C LEU A 585 50.84 20.94 46.57
N GLN A 586 50.04 21.07 45.51
CA GLN A 586 48.72 20.43 45.41
C GLN A 586 48.88 18.91 45.26
N VAL A 587 49.87 18.45 44.49
CA VAL A 587 50.20 17.02 44.36
C VAL A 587 50.54 16.43 45.74
N VAL A 588 51.41 17.10 46.51
CA VAL A 588 51.75 16.66 47.88
C VAL A 588 50.51 16.65 48.78
N LYS A 589 49.62 17.64 48.66
CA LYS A 589 48.39 17.70 49.46
C LYS A 589 47.45 16.52 49.16
N VAL A 590 47.20 16.20 47.90
CA VAL A 590 46.35 15.05 47.51
C VAL A 590 46.96 13.74 48.02
N LEU A 591 48.26 13.55 47.83
CA LEU A 591 48.96 12.35 48.30
C LEU A 591 48.96 12.21 49.82
N SER A 592 48.97 13.33 50.57
CA SER A 592 48.93 13.31 52.03
C SER A 592 47.57 12.89 52.60
N GLN A 593 46.48 13.09 51.87
CA GLN A 593 45.13 12.75 52.33
C GLN A 593 44.89 11.24 52.36
N GLY A 594 45.60 10.48 51.52
CA GLY A 594 45.39 9.04 51.32
C GLY A 594 46.14 8.10 52.27
N GLY A 595 47.10 8.62 53.05
CA GLY A 595 47.81 7.86 54.10
C GLY A 595 48.71 6.70 53.66
N GLY A 596 48.60 6.21 52.42
CA GLY A 596 49.35 5.04 51.92
C GLY A 596 50.64 5.36 51.16
N VAL A 597 50.89 6.62 50.80
CA VAL A 597 52.01 7.00 49.91
C VAL A 597 53.24 7.43 50.72
N THR A 598 54.39 6.81 50.45
CA THR A 598 55.66 7.14 51.11
C THR A 598 56.38 8.30 50.41
N MET A 599 57.03 9.19 51.17
CA MET A 599 57.81 10.34 50.63
C MET A 599 58.88 9.92 49.60
N GLY A 600 59.39 8.68 49.70
CA GLY A 600 60.34 8.12 48.73
C GLY A 600 59.80 8.05 47.30
N MET A 601 58.49 7.85 47.12
CA MET A 601 57.85 7.73 45.79
C MET A 601 57.72 9.07 45.07
N VAL A 602 57.69 10.18 45.80
CA VAL A 602 57.49 11.54 45.25
C VAL A 602 58.83 12.31 45.16
N LYS A 603 59.90 11.79 45.77
CA LYS A 603 61.21 12.44 45.85
C LYS A 603 61.79 12.75 44.46
N SER A 604 61.70 11.81 43.51
CA SER A 604 62.21 12.00 42.14
C SER A 604 61.48 13.16 41.44
N TYR A 605 60.15 13.16 41.48
CA TYR A 605 59.30 14.21 40.92
C TYR A 605 59.63 15.60 41.48
N LEU A 606 59.72 15.74 42.81
CA LEU A 606 60.04 17.04 43.44
C LEU A 606 61.47 17.49 43.10
N SER A 607 62.43 16.56 43.07
CA SER A 607 63.83 16.90 42.76
C SER A 607 63.99 17.41 41.34
N GLU A 608 63.27 16.83 40.38
CA GLU A 608 63.30 17.24 38.98
C GLU A 608 62.69 18.63 38.80
N ASN A 609 61.54 18.90 39.41
CA ASN A 609 60.89 20.21 39.36
C ASN A 609 61.75 21.34 39.94
N ILE A 610 62.31 21.12 41.12
CA ILE A 610 63.20 22.11 41.75
C ILE A 610 64.44 22.35 40.87
N SER A 611 64.96 21.31 40.21
CA SER A 611 66.12 21.46 39.33
C SER A 611 65.79 22.25 38.05
N ARG A 612 64.59 22.05 37.48
CA ARG A 612 64.10 22.77 36.29
C ARG A 612 63.91 24.25 36.60
N GLU A 613 63.18 24.58 37.66
CA GLU A 613 62.98 25.97 38.10
C GLU A 613 64.32 26.68 38.36
N ARG A 614 65.28 25.99 39.01
CA ARG A 614 66.63 26.56 39.23
C ARG A 614 67.36 26.87 37.92
N ARG A 615 67.26 26.01 36.90
CA ARG A 615 67.89 26.24 35.59
C ARG A 615 67.27 27.45 34.88
N GLU A 616 65.94 27.56 34.89
CA GLU A 616 65.23 28.71 34.30
C GLU A 616 65.60 30.03 34.99
N ILE A 617 65.72 30.02 36.32
CA ILE A 617 66.18 31.19 37.07
C ILE A 617 67.60 31.58 36.63
N GLN A 618 68.48 30.60 36.39
CA GLN A 618 69.87 30.85 35.99
C GLN A 618 69.98 31.41 34.57
N THR A 619 69.21 30.88 33.61
CA THR A 619 69.19 31.40 32.23
C THR A 619 68.64 32.82 32.18
N ASN A 620 67.55 33.08 32.90
CA ASN A 620 66.95 34.41 32.98
C ASN A 620 67.94 35.43 33.59
N ARG A 621 68.69 35.05 34.64
CA ARG A 621 69.73 35.91 35.22
C ARG A 621 70.83 36.27 34.23
N LYS A 622 71.30 35.30 33.42
CA LYS A 622 72.33 35.55 32.39
C LYS A 622 71.84 36.51 31.32
N LEU A 623 70.59 36.36 30.87
CA LEU A 623 69.98 37.27 29.88
C LEU A 623 69.82 38.69 30.42
N ILE A 624 69.42 38.83 31.70
CA ILE A 624 69.32 40.15 32.34
C ILE A 624 70.70 40.82 32.38
N GLU A 625 71.76 40.06 32.67
CA GLU A 625 73.12 40.60 32.72
C GLU A 625 73.61 41.04 31.34
N SER A 626 73.39 40.25 30.28
CA SER A 626 73.75 40.64 28.91
C SER A 626 73.00 41.89 28.44
N TYR A 627 71.69 41.98 28.68
CA TYR A 627 70.94 43.18 28.28
C TYR A 627 71.36 44.42 29.07
N ARG A 628 71.74 44.27 30.35
CA ARG A 628 72.25 45.39 31.16
C ARG A 628 73.58 45.92 30.64
N THR A 629 74.51 45.03 30.27
CA THR A 629 75.82 45.44 29.74
C THR A 629 75.68 46.13 28.39
N GLU A 630 74.87 45.60 27.47
CA GLU A 630 74.58 46.22 26.18
C GLU A 630 73.92 47.59 26.33
N THR A 631 72.92 47.70 27.20
CA THR A 631 72.23 48.99 27.45
C THR A 631 73.18 50.04 28.02
N ALA A 632 74.07 49.64 28.94
CA ALA A 632 75.07 50.54 29.50
C ALA A 632 76.06 51.02 28.42
N ALA A 633 76.52 50.12 27.55
CA ALA A 633 77.39 50.46 26.43
C ALA A 633 76.72 51.45 25.46
N LYS A 634 75.46 51.21 25.09
CA LYS A 634 74.70 52.12 24.20
C LYS A 634 74.43 53.48 24.82
N LYS A 635 74.13 53.54 26.12
CA LYS A 635 74.01 54.83 26.83
C LYS A 635 75.32 55.62 26.84
N ALA A 636 76.45 54.93 27.02
CA ALA A 636 77.77 55.56 26.94
C ALA A 636 78.05 56.09 25.52
N GLU A 637 77.76 55.29 24.48
CA GLU A 637 77.87 55.73 23.08
C GLU A 637 77.03 56.98 22.80
N LEU A 638 75.78 57.05 23.30
CA LEU A 638 74.91 58.22 23.14
C LEU A 638 75.50 59.46 23.83
N SER A 639 75.97 59.34 25.08
CA SER A 639 76.60 60.45 25.79
C SER A 639 77.87 60.96 25.10
N ASP A 640 78.62 60.06 24.48
CA ASP A 640 79.82 60.41 23.72
C ASP A 640 79.47 61.17 22.44
N LEU A 641 78.40 60.78 21.74
CA LEU A 641 77.93 61.47 20.53
C LEU A 641 77.37 62.88 20.80
N GLU A 642 76.76 63.11 21.97
CA GLU A 642 76.20 64.42 22.33
C GLU A 642 77.27 65.43 22.80
N THR A 643 78.28 64.96 23.54
CA THR A 643 79.18 65.85 24.28
C THR A 643 80.56 66.03 23.65
N LYS A 644 81.04 65.07 22.85
CA LYS A 644 82.40 65.09 22.30
C LYS A 644 82.40 65.52 20.83
N PRO A 645 83.27 66.47 20.43
CA PRO A 645 83.41 66.85 19.02
C PRO A 645 83.99 65.68 18.20
N VAL A 646 83.37 65.38 17.06
CA VAL A 646 83.83 64.34 16.14
C VAL A 646 84.71 64.96 15.05
N VAL A 647 85.97 64.51 14.95
CA VAL A 647 86.89 64.96 13.91
C VAL A 647 86.71 64.10 12.66
N PHE A 648 86.41 64.72 11.51
CA PHE A 648 86.33 64.05 10.21
C PHE A 648 87.68 64.11 9.50
N GLN A 649 88.35 62.96 9.35
CA GLN A 649 89.64 62.85 8.64
C GLN A 649 89.53 62.16 7.28
N ALA A 650 88.31 61.87 6.80
CA ALA A 650 88.12 61.20 5.53
C ALA A 650 88.61 62.10 4.39
N ARG A 651 89.56 61.59 3.58
CA ARG A 651 90.11 62.30 2.41
C ARG A 651 89.45 61.89 1.09
N ARG A 652 88.66 60.81 1.10
CA ARG A 652 88.04 60.19 -0.08
C ARG A 652 86.54 60.08 0.13
N CYS A 653 85.78 60.29 -0.95
CA CYS A 653 84.33 60.11 -0.94
C CYS A 653 83.98 58.62 -0.86
N SER A 654 83.07 58.24 0.03
CA SER A 654 82.67 56.84 0.24
C SER A 654 81.81 56.25 -0.89
N SER A 655 81.26 57.06 -1.79
CA SER A 655 80.49 56.62 -2.97
C SER A 655 81.37 56.44 -4.23
N CYS A 656 82.11 57.48 -4.64
CA CYS A 656 82.92 57.44 -5.88
C CYS A 656 84.42 57.13 -5.66
N GLY A 657 84.91 57.08 -4.43
CA GLY A 657 86.30 56.77 -4.08
C GLY A 657 87.33 57.85 -4.46
N ARG A 658 86.93 58.97 -5.07
CA ARG A 658 87.82 60.09 -5.44
C ARG A 658 88.13 60.99 -4.24
N ASN A 659 89.21 61.77 -4.33
CA ASN A 659 89.55 62.75 -3.30
C ASN A 659 88.42 63.78 -3.15
N LEU A 660 88.13 64.14 -1.90
CA LEU A 660 87.06 65.07 -1.57
C LEU A 660 87.41 66.49 -2.05
N THR A 661 86.54 67.07 -2.88
CA THR A 661 86.63 68.46 -3.36
C THR A 661 85.42 69.22 -2.82
N LEU A 662 85.64 70.48 -2.42
CA LEU A 662 84.54 71.34 -1.95
C LEU A 662 83.52 71.53 -3.09
N PRO A 663 82.20 71.42 -2.84
CA PRO A 663 81.51 71.20 -1.56
C PRO A 663 81.37 69.72 -1.12
N THR A 664 81.65 69.44 0.16
CA THR A 664 81.60 68.10 0.78
C THR A 664 80.57 68.04 1.90
N VAL A 665 79.93 66.88 2.08
CA VAL A 665 78.97 66.62 3.17
C VAL A 665 79.53 65.53 4.06
N HIS A 666 79.62 65.80 5.36
CA HIS A 666 80.10 64.88 6.39
C HIS A 666 78.94 64.45 7.28
N PHE A 667 78.77 63.14 7.45
CA PHE A 667 77.78 62.58 8.37
C PHE A 667 78.44 62.20 9.70
N MET A 668 77.71 62.34 10.81
CA MET A 668 78.17 61.94 12.15
C MET A 668 78.51 60.44 12.27
N CYS A 669 78.04 59.60 11.34
CA CYS A 669 78.49 58.22 11.19
C CYS A 669 79.91 58.08 10.60
N LYS A 670 80.68 59.19 10.48
CA LYS A 670 82.05 59.31 9.93
C LYS A 670 82.18 59.04 8.42
N HIS A 671 81.07 58.88 7.70
CA HIS A 671 81.07 58.78 6.24
C HIS A 671 81.04 60.17 5.60
N SER A 672 81.83 60.34 4.53
CA SER A 672 82.00 61.63 3.85
C SER A 672 81.77 61.47 2.36
N PHE A 673 81.04 62.41 1.76
CA PHE A 673 80.64 62.36 0.36
C PHE A 673 80.83 63.71 -0.35
N HIS A 674 81.00 63.70 -1.67
CA HIS A 674 80.80 64.90 -2.48
C HIS A 674 79.32 65.26 -2.51
N GLN A 675 78.99 66.57 -2.55
CA GLN A 675 77.60 67.01 -2.70
C GLN A 675 76.93 66.44 -3.98
N GLU A 676 77.70 66.22 -5.04
CA GLU A 676 77.22 65.64 -6.30
C GLU A 676 77.03 64.12 -6.24
N CYS A 677 77.82 63.42 -5.43
CA CYS A 677 77.73 61.97 -5.27
C CYS A 677 76.63 61.53 -4.30
N LEU A 678 76.08 62.48 -3.54
CA LEU A 678 74.81 62.28 -2.85
C LEU A 678 73.71 62.48 -3.88
N ASN A 679 73.08 61.38 -4.29
CA ASN A 679 71.90 61.41 -5.16
C ASN A 679 70.91 62.44 -4.62
N LYS A 680 70.79 63.61 -5.27
CA LYS A 680 69.63 64.49 -5.06
C LYS A 680 68.41 63.63 -5.41
N PRO A 681 67.43 63.45 -4.51
CA PRO A 681 66.23 62.73 -4.88
C PRO A 681 65.59 63.45 -6.07
N GLY A 682 65.29 62.68 -7.11
CA GLY A 682 64.56 63.17 -8.29
C GLY A 682 63.22 63.76 -7.87
N ILE A 683 62.76 64.72 -8.66
CA ILE A 683 61.50 65.47 -8.56
C ILE A 683 60.36 64.55 -8.06
N GLY A 684 59.87 64.76 -6.83
CA GLY A 684 58.75 64.01 -6.26
C GLY A 684 58.85 63.59 -4.77
N MET A 685 59.76 64.14 -3.97
CA MET A 685 59.79 63.95 -2.50
C MET A 685 59.73 65.31 -1.80
N ASP A 686 58.90 65.41 -0.76
CA ASP A 686 58.63 66.63 0.00
C ASP A 686 59.91 67.27 0.57
N ALA A 687 59.90 68.59 0.71
CA ALA A 687 61.06 69.43 1.01
C ALA A 687 61.71 69.21 2.40
N ASP A 688 61.19 68.29 3.22
CA ASP A 688 61.63 68.02 4.60
C ASP A 688 62.53 66.78 4.78
N ASP A 689 62.76 65.97 3.74
CA ASP A 689 63.65 64.80 3.85
C ASP A 689 65.13 65.22 3.86
N LYS A 690 65.67 65.37 5.09
CA LYS A 690 67.10 65.62 5.35
C LYS A 690 67.94 64.54 4.65
N VAL A 691 68.97 64.98 3.92
CA VAL A 691 69.90 64.08 3.22
C VAL A 691 70.53 63.11 4.23
N GLU A 692 70.44 61.80 3.96
CA GLU A 692 71.00 60.75 4.82
C GLU A 692 72.23 60.07 4.21
N CYS A 693 73.04 59.43 5.06
CA CYS A 693 74.20 58.67 4.61
C CYS A 693 73.77 57.39 3.88
N ALA A 694 74.05 57.28 2.58
CA ALA A 694 73.66 56.12 1.75
C ALA A 694 74.12 54.74 2.29
N ILE A 695 75.25 54.68 3.02
CA ILE A 695 75.77 53.43 3.60
C ILE A 695 75.00 53.01 4.86
N CYS A 696 74.66 53.98 5.72
CA CYS A 696 73.95 53.71 6.98
C CYS A 696 72.43 53.72 6.80
N LYS A 697 71.94 54.32 5.71
CA LYS A 697 70.53 54.40 5.35
C LYS A 697 69.82 53.04 5.44
N PRO A 698 70.26 51.94 4.80
CA PRO A 698 69.56 50.66 4.90
C PRO A 698 69.47 50.12 6.34
N GLY A 699 70.50 50.32 7.17
CA GLY A 699 70.49 49.90 8.58
C GLY A 699 69.62 50.81 9.48
N ASN A 700 69.60 52.11 9.19
CA ASN A 700 68.73 53.04 9.92
C ASN A 700 67.27 52.87 9.49
N ASP A 701 67.01 52.57 8.22
CA ASP A 701 65.67 52.33 7.67
C ASP A 701 65.08 51.04 8.24
N THR A 702 65.86 49.98 8.45
CA THR A 702 65.37 48.79 9.14
C THR A 702 65.01 49.09 10.60
N ILE A 703 65.83 49.84 11.33
CA ILE A 703 65.53 50.25 12.71
C ILE A 703 64.30 51.16 12.76
N LYS A 704 64.18 52.13 11.85
CA LYS A 704 63.01 53.01 11.73
C LYS A 704 61.76 52.21 11.36
N ALA A 705 61.86 51.23 10.46
CA ALA A 705 60.74 50.35 10.10
C ALA A 705 60.31 49.50 11.30
N ILE A 706 61.25 48.92 12.06
CA ILE A 706 60.93 48.19 13.30
C ILE A 706 60.25 49.11 14.32
N ARG A 707 60.74 50.35 14.50
CA ARG A 707 60.12 51.32 15.41
C ARG A 707 58.75 51.76 14.93
N ARG A 708 58.56 51.99 13.62
CA ARG A 708 57.24 52.30 13.03
C ARG A 708 56.28 51.14 13.24
N GLN A 709 56.70 49.91 12.97
CA GLN A 709 55.90 48.71 13.21
C GLN A 709 55.55 48.56 14.70
N GLN A 710 56.47 48.88 15.62
CA GLN A 710 56.18 48.90 17.07
C GLN A 710 55.14 49.98 17.43
N VAL A 711 55.25 51.19 16.88
CA VAL A 711 54.28 52.28 17.11
C VAL A 711 52.91 51.94 16.51
N GLU A 712 52.85 51.46 15.28
CA GLU A 712 51.61 50.97 14.65
C GLU A 712 50.99 49.82 15.47
N SER A 713 51.82 48.94 16.05
CA SER A 713 51.35 47.89 16.94
C SER A 713 50.81 48.39 18.29
N THR A 714 51.17 49.61 18.72
CA THR A 714 50.57 50.26 19.91
C THR A 714 49.09 50.61 19.67
N GLU A 715 48.74 50.96 18.44
CA GLU A 715 47.36 51.34 18.10
C GLU A 715 46.48 50.09 17.89
N GLN A 716 47.07 48.97 17.48
CA GLN A 716 46.36 47.72 17.16
C GLN A 716 46.16 46.80 18.37
N HIS A 717 45.35 47.25 19.33
CA HIS A 717 44.99 46.49 20.54
C HIS A 717 44.31 45.14 20.27
N ASP A 718 43.66 45.00 19.11
CA ASP A 718 42.97 43.77 18.72
C ASP A 718 43.93 42.63 18.35
N LEU A 719 45.11 42.96 17.80
CA LEU A 719 46.16 41.97 17.57
C LEU A 719 46.72 41.44 18.89
N PHE A 720 46.87 42.30 19.89
CA PHE A 720 47.26 41.89 21.23
C PHE A 720 46.21 40.95 21.86
N LYS A 721 44.92 41.30 21.79
CA LYS A 721 43.83 40.44 22.30
C LYS A 721 43.78 39.08 21.59
N ALA A 722 43.95 39.07 20.27
CA ALA A 722 43.99 37.85 19.47
C ALA A 722 45.22 36.98 19.77
N ALA A 723 46.38 37.60 20.00
CA ALA A 723 47.59 36.89 20.43
C ALA A 723 47.43 36.31 21.84
N LEU A 724 46.80 37.06 22.76
CA LEU A 724 46.56 36.63 24.14
C LEU A 724 45.55 35.49 24.22
N SER A 725 44.52 35.48 23.37
CA SER A 725 43.57 34.36 23.28
C SER A 725 44.19 33.09 22.70
N ARG A 726 45.16 33.22 21.80
CA ARG A 726 45.87 32.08 21.18
C ARG A 726 47.01 31.54 22.02
N SER A 727 47.59 32.35 22.91
CA SER A 727 48.77 31.96 23.68
C SER A 727 48.43 31.12 24.92
N THR A 728 49.19 30.05 25.13
CA THR A 728 49.17 29.23 26.36
C THR A 728 49.73 30.00 27.56
N ASN A 729 50.83 30.75 27.37
CA ASN A 729 51.43 31.60 28.40
C ASN A 729 51.05 33.08 28.22
N ARG A 730 49.85 33.43 28.67
CA ARG A 730 49.28 34.80 28.58
C ARG A 730 50.17 35.87 29.22
N PHE A 731 50.86 35.55 30.32
CA PHE A 731 51.77 36.50 30.97
C PHE A 731 53.05 36.72 30.16
N GLY A 732 53.53 35.69 29.46
CA GLY A 732 54.69 35.79 28.57
C GLY A 732 54.40 36.64 27.34
N THR A 733 53.20 36.50 26.76
CA THR A 733 52.79 37.40 25.67
C THR A 733 52.60 38.82 26.18
N VAL A 734 52.02 39.03 27.36
CA VAL A 734 51.95 40.37 27.97
C VAL A 734 53.35 40.97 28.17
N SER A 735 54.32 40.23 28.68
CA SER A 735 55.67 40.75 28.91
C SER A 735 56.44 41.03 27.61
N GLU A 736 56.22 40.22 26.56
CA GLU A 736 56.79 40.45 25.24
C GLU A 736 56.21 41.71 24.59
N PHE A 737 54.89 41.88 24.61
CA PHE A 737 54.23 43.08 24.08
C PHE A 737 54.56 44.33 24.92
N PHE A 738 54.73 44.19 26.24
CA PHE A 738 55.25 45.25 27.10
C PHE A 738 56.69 45.63 26.72
N GLY A 739 57.56 44.65 26.47
CA GLY A 739 58.94 44.87 26.01
C GLY A 739 59.03 45.54 24.63
N ARG A 740 58.02 45.33 23.77
CA ARG A 740 57.86 46.02 22.48
C ARG A 740 57.31 47.45 22.60
N GLY A 741 56.96 47.90 23.81
CA GLY A 741 56.49 49.26 24.08
C GLY A 741 55.01 49.52 23.76
N VAL A 742 54.22 48.48 23.47
CA VAL A 742 52.78 48.58 23.11
C VAL A 742 51.93 49.19 24.22
N MET A 743 52.37 49.07 25.48
CA MET A 743 51.67 49.58 26.67
C MET A 743 52.27 50.87 27.24
N ASN A 744 53.33 51.43 26.62
CA ASN A 744 53.83 52.72 27.05
C ASN A 744 52.84 53.79 26.58
N ALA A 745 52.23 54.50 27.55
CA ALA A 745 51.37 55.64 27.23
C ALA A 745 52.14 56.56 26.28
N VAL A 746 51.54 56.84 25.12
CA VAL A 746 52.04 57.83 24.18
C VAL A 746 52.21 59.11 24.99
N VAL A 747 53.45 59.48 25.34
CA VAL A 747 53.73 60.84 25.78
C VAL A 747 53.47 61.65 24.52
N PRO A 748 52.40 62.47 24.48
CA PRO A 748 52.16 63.30 23.31
C PRO A 748 53.44 64.10 23.09
N ALA A 749 54.00 63.99 21.89
CA ALA A 749 55.11 64.82 21.48
C ALA A 749 54.64 66.27 21.69
N GLY A 750 55.19 66.93 22.69
CA GLY A 750 54.98 68.36 22.89
C GLY A 750 55.62 69.08 21.72
N GLU A 751 54.78 69.58 20.82
CA GLU A 751 54.95 70.90 20.22
C GLU A 751 53.99 71.87 20.94
#